data_AF-A0ABD6E7K3-F1
#
_entry.id   AF-A0ABD6E7K3-F1
#
_cell.length_a   1.000
_cell.length_b   1.000
_cell.length_c   1.000
_cell.angle_alpha   90.00
_cell.angle_beta   90.00
_cell.angle_gamma   90.00
#
_symmetry.space_group_name_H-M   'P 1'
#
loop_
_entity.id
_entity.type
_entity.pdbx_description
1 polymer ?
#
loop_
_entity_poly.entity_id
_entity_poly.type
_entity_poly.pdbx_seq_one_letter_code
_entity_poly.pdbx_strand_id
1 'polypeptide(L)'
;MDNANKGDTIFVYNGTYCENLIIDKSIILKGQDKNNTIITFKNNSIDNTMVMILSDSIYFNNFTIRSEIHSMGGIYIKNSNYSVIEHIIISNCGHSIFFRNSNNNNINNNIIFNSSNGITIESKSEYNLINHNEITNNSNFGIEISSSTCNNTIISNNNINSNKRYGINSFSNSINISKNIISNNGLMGIIFKGTTKNHYISENIINNNTYDGIFCGADNTIIYRNIISNNNWGLYLMGENQTIIGNKISNNKIGIDIEYLSNSSIFYNMILNNKETGIKQYYSSNNTISDNNITNNNQYGIILHDSTENYISNNTVSNNKWTGITIWNSSENKFTFNIITSNSEDGINLFQSSDNNIISENTLYNNKNNGLTLSDSSFNIIVDNIIFNNLIGIYLDESTQNNIRNNSLMDNYEEGIYLFYSDDNIFLNNSFNGTGLFLRDSNDNIFTDNNVNEKPLIYFEEESDLIFENVEVGQIILLNCTDMIIKNLELSNTSESILLISSNNCTISSNNITKNIYGIYLKYSDDNIIEKNNLLDNNDSLYLDYSDNNSLSQNNIKNNTIGINIGYSTGNTVIYNNITSNTETGISFRYGGINYLIQNTIFNNLIGIELYGYENIVDRNRIYSNIESGIQLGGRENEITMNSIYNNQGNGLTLMGHRNGNITYNNITENEGIGIFLTYNYDFYGRIITGKGNKISYNNIINNSNNAYFKLNYFTRWNNNYWGKDSEKPYIIPGNISLIRYIPNTMIPWINFDWHPAKEPYDIPTQKPLEISVSQAPIFEDETFNITITSYSISVSDVIV
;
A
#
# COMPACT_ATOMS: atom_id res chain seq x y z
N MET A 1 15.92 -51.60 54.02
CA MET A 1 15.07 -50.41 54.23
C MET A 1 14.37 -50.47 55.58
N ASP A 2 13.71 -51.59 55.87
CA ASP A 2 12.89 -51.81 57.08
C ASP A 2 13.63 -51.54 58.40
N ASN A 3 14.94 -51.82 58.47
CA ASN A 3 15.77 -51.59 59.65
C ASN A 3 16.26 -50.14 59.84
N ALA A 4 16.04 -49.24 58.88
CA ALA A 4 16.49 -47.85 58.98
C ALA A 4 15.60 -47.05 59.95
N ASN A 5 16.23 -46.12 60.66
CA ASN A 5 15.58 -45.10 61.47
C ASN A 5 15.38 -43.79 60.69
N LYS A 6 14.54 -42.91 61.22
CA LYS A 6 14.35 -41.56 60.67
C LYS A 6 15.69 -40.81 60.61
N GLY A 7 16.00 -40.26 59.44
CA GLY A 7 17.23 -39.51 59.16
C GLY A 7 18.42 -40.37 58.74
N ASP A 8 18.31 -41.69 58.78
CA ASP A 8 19.40 -42.57 58.37
C ASP A 8 19.72 -42.40 56.87
N THR A 9 21.00 -42.61 56.53
CA THR A 9 21.44 -42.72 55.15
C THR A 9 21.57 -44.19 54.76
N ILE A 10 20.82 -44.59 53.73
CA ILE A 10 20.99 -45.86 53.06
C ILE A 10 21.84 -45.62 51.81
N PHE A 11 23.05 -46.15 51.83
CA PHE A 11 23.95 -46.13 50.67
C PHE A 11 23.83 -47.43 49.88
N VAL A 12 23.60 -47.33 48.57
CA VAL A 12 23.39 -48.48 47.67
C VAL A 12 24.52 -48.53 46.65
N TYR A 13 25.28 -49.62 46.66
CA TYR A 13 26.39 -49.85 45.73
C TYR A 13 25.89 -50.05 44.28
N ASN A 14 26.81 -50.01 43.32
CA ASN A 14 26.50 -50.32 41.93
C ASN A 14 25.91 -51.73 41.79
N GLY A 15 24.89 -51.86 40.95
CA GLY A 15 24.18 -53.11 40.72
C GLY A 15 22.79 -52.89 40.13
N THR A 16 22.20 -53.96 39.58
CA THR A 16 20.81 -53.97 39.13
C THR A 16 19.95 -54.64 40.20
N TYR A 17 18.97 -53.90 40.70
CA TYR A 17 18.06 -54.28 41.75
C TYR A 17 16.65 -54.46 41.15
N CYS A 18 16.20 -55.72 41.02
CA CYS A 18 14.83 -56.03 40.59
C CYS A 18 13.89 -56.00 41.81
N GLU A 19 13.36 -54.84 42.15
CA GLU A 19 12.57 -54.62 43.37
C GLU A 19 11.52 -53.51 43.18
N ASN A 20 10.44 -53.58 43.96
CA ASN A 20 9.49 -52.49 44.11
C ASN A 20 9.75 -51.84 45.47
N LEU A 21 10.18 -50.59 45.47
CA LEU A 21 10.63 -49.88 46.65
C LEU A 21 9.48 -49.09 47.28
N ILE A 22 9.23 -49.29 48.57
CA ILE A 22 8.30 -48.46 49.36
C ILE A 22 9.12 -47.72 50.42
N ILE A 23 9.14 -46.39 50.32
CA ILE A 23 9.85 -45.50 51.23
C ILE A 23 8.83 -44.81 52.13
N ASP A 24 8.58 -45.39 53.30
CA ASP A 24 7.59 -44.92 54.29
C ASP A 24 8.23 -44.23 55.51
N LYS A 25 9.57 -44.18 55.56
CA LYS A 25 10.37 -43.48 56.59
C LYS A 25 11.15 -42.34 55.98
N SER A 26 11.22 -41.21 56.67
CA SER A 26 12.04 -40.05 56.29
C SER A 26 13.53 -40.42 56.34
N ILE A 27 14.17 -40.63 55.19
CA ILE A 27 15.54 -41.13 55.04
C ILE A 27 16.28 -40.45 53.87
N ILE A 28 17.61 -40.62 53.86
CA ILE A 28 18.48 -40.30 52.73
C ILE A 28 18.77 -41.61 51.99
N LEU A 29 18.32 -41.74 50.75
CA LEU A 29 18.60 -42.90 49.91
C LEU A 29 19.53 -42.49 48.76
N LYS A 30 20.77 -42.99 48.81
CA LYS A 30 21.85 -42.58 47.91
C LYS A 30 22.45 -43.75 47.17
N GLY A 31 22.36 -43.73 45.84
CA GLY A 31 23.09 -44.64 44.98
C GLY A 31 24.55 -44.23 44.86
N GLN A 32 25.42 -45.20 44.60
CA GLN A 32 26.84 -44.96 44.39
C GLN A 32 27.08 -44.15 43.11
N ASP A 33 26.38 -44.46 42.03
CA ASP A 33 26.46 -43.75 40.75
C ASP A 33 25.19 -43.94 39.94
N LYS A 34 24.65 -42.84 39.38
CA LYS A 34 23.38 -42.88 38.65
C LYS A 34 23.41 -43.78 37.42
N ASN A 35 24.56 -44.01 36.79
CA ASN A 35 24.65 -44.84 35.59
C ASN A 35 24.66 -46.34 35.89
N ASN A 36 25.01 -46.73 37.12
CA ASN A 36 25.28 -48.13 37.48
C ASN A 36 24.47 -48.64 38.68
N THR A 37 23.83 -47.78 39.47
CA THR A 37 22.88 -48.18 40.51
C THR A 37 21.46 -48.17 39.93
N ILE A 38 21.01 -49.32 39.43
CA ILE A 38 19.79 -49.45 38.63
C ILE A 38 18.69 -50.14 39.43
N ILE A 39 17.52 -49.52 39.52
CA ILE A 39 16.28 -50.13 40.01
C ILE A 39 15.43 -50.50 38.79
N THR A 40 15.01 -51.76 38.71
CA THR A 40 14.12 -52.25 37.67
C THR A 40 12.99 -53.10 38.25
N PHE A 41 12.00 -53.37 37.42
CA PHE A 41 10.71 -53.91 37.81
C PHE A 41 10.77 -55.31 38.41
N LYS A 42 9.90 -55.55 39.41
CA LYS A 42 9.56 -56.88 39.93
C LYS A 42 8.04 -57.07 39.87
N ASN A 43 7.57 -58.24 39.38
CA ASN A 43 6.13 -58.57 39.34
C ASN A 43 5.40 -58.27 40.66
N ASN A 44 4.12 -57.87 40.56
CA ASN A 44 3.21 -57.54 41.68
C ASN A 44 3.53 -56.21 42.42
N SER A 45 3.80 -55.13 41.70
CA SER A 45 3.94 -53.78 42.26
C SER A 45 2.59 -53.18 42.70
N ILE A 46 2.57 -52.50 43.86
CA ILE A 46 1.41 -51.71 44.32
C ILE A 46 1.28 -50.45 43.44
N ASP A 47 0.06 -50.09 43.03
CA ASP A 47 -0.24 -48.95 42.14
C ASP A 47 0.62 -48.95 40.84
N ASN A 48 1.07 -50.12 40.37
CA ASN A 48 1.92 -50.27 39.18
C ASN A 48 3.12 -49.30 39.17
N THR A 49 3.86 -49.18 40.28
CA THR A 49 5.02 -48.28 40.40
C THR A 49 6.27 -48.97 40.95
N MET A 50 7.46 -48.62 40.44
CA MET A 50 8.74 -49.15 40.91
C MET A 50 9.23 -48.52 42.23
N VAL A 51 9.11 -47.20 42.41
CA VAL A 51 9.49 -46.50 43.65
C VAL A 51 8.32 -45.68 44.18
N MET A 52 7.83 -46.01 45.38
CA MET A 52 6.75 -45.31 46.05
C MET A 52 7.27 -44.57 47.28
N ILE A 53 7.09 -43.24 47.31
CA ILE A 53 7.49 -42.36 48.40
C ILE A 53 6.24 -41.94 49.18
N LEU A 54 6.18 -42.33 50.45
CA LEU A 54 5.04 -42.14 51.36
C LEU A 54 5.39 -41.33 52.63
N SER A 55 6.66 -40.96 52.82
CA SER A 55 7.15 -40.19 53.97
C SER A 55 7.60 -38.81 53.53
N ASP A 56 7.46 -37.81 54.41
CA ASP A 56 7.99 -36.47 54.17
C ASP A 56 9.53 -36.44 54.24
N SER A 57 10.12 -35.42 53.60
CA SER A 57 11.55 -35.10 53.70
C SER A 57 12.48 -36.24 53.26
N ILE A 58 12.15 -36.90 52.16
CA ILE A 58 13.04 -37.88 51.52
C ILE A 58 14.09 -37.15 50.71
N TYR A 59 15.34 -37.62 50.78
CA TYR A 59 16.37 -37.24 49.82
C TYR A 59 16.76 -38.48 49.02
N PHE A 60 16.41 -38.50 47.73
CA PHE A 60 16.64 -39.65 46.85
C PHE A 60 17.51 -39.25 45.65
N ASN A 61 18.71 -39.85 45.54
CA ASN A 61 19.64 -39.45 44.49
C ASN A 61 20.56 -40.55 43.95
N ASN A 62 21.11 -40.31 42.76
CA ASN A 62 22.11 -41.14 42.07
C ASN A 62 21.65 -42.56 41.71
N PHE A 63 20.44 -42.69 41.16
CA PHE A 63 19.89 -43.96 40.66
C PHE A 63 19.53 -43.87 39.17
N THR A 64 19.46 -45.03 38.51
CA THR A 64 18.66 -45.23 37.29
C THR A 64 17.40 -46.01 37.64
N ILE A 65 16.26 -45.57 37.13
CA ILE A 65 14.97 -46.26 37.22
C ILE A 65 14.51 -46.58 35.80
N ARG A 66 14.42 -47.87 35.47
CA ARG A 66 14.02 -48.28 34.11
C ARG A 66 13.05 -49.45 34.16
N SER A 67 11.92 -49.26 33.49
CA SER A 67 10.94 -50.32 33.29
C SER A 67 11.15 -51.06 31.96
N GLU A 68 10.80 -52.35 31.93
CA GLU A 68 10.64 -53.15 30.71
C GLU A 68 9.18 -53.15 30.23
N ILE A 69 8.25 -52.63 31.04
CA ILE A 69 6.82 -52.50 30.76
C ILE A 69 6.47 -51.02 30.69
N HIS A 70 6.12 -50.53 29.50
CA HIS A 70 5.86 -49.09 29.25
C HIS A 70 4.73 -48.48 30.09
N SER A 71 3.81 -49.26 30.66
CA SER A 71 2.72 -48.75 31.51
C SER A 71 3.09 -48.59 32.99
N MET A 72 4.27 -49.05 33.41
CA MET A 72 4.71 -49.02 34.82
C MET A 72 5.20 -47.63 35.24
N GLY A 73 4.76 -47.12 36.38
CA GLY A 73 5.25 -45.88 36.99
C GLY A 73 6.70 -45.99 37.47
N GLY A 74 7.45 -44.90 37.31
CA GLY A 74 8.81 -44.76 37.80
C GLY A 74 8.86 -44.47 39.30
N ILE A 75 8.70 -43.20 39.65
CA ILE A 75 8.62 -42.70 41.04
C ILE A 75 7.21 -42.14 41.29
N TYR A 76 6.56 -42.60 42.35
CA TYR A 76 5.28 -42.06 42.81
C TYR A 76 5.43 -41.44 44.20
N ILE A 77 5.26 -40.12 44.29
CA ILE A 77 5.26 -39.34 45.52
C ILE A 77 3.80 -39.12 45.94
N LYS A 78 3.39 -39.76 47.03
CA LYS A 78 1.99 -39.83 47.47
C LYS A 78 1.87 -39.43 48.93
N ASN A 79 1.12 -38.36 49.20
CA ASN A 79 0.98 -37.78 50.54
C ASN A 79 2.33 -37.45 51.20
N SER A 80 3.30 -36.96 50.42
CA SER A 80 4.66 -36.69 50.87
C SER A 80 5.08 -35.27 50.50
N ASN A 81 5.68 -34.57 51.44
CA ASN A 81 6.08 -33.18 51.32
C ASN A 81 7.59 -33.01 51.56
N TYR A 82 8.15 -31.90 51.07
CA TYR A 82 9.54 -31.51 51.31
C TYR A 82 10.60 -32.53 50.84
N SER A 83 10.24 -33.42 49.93
CA SER A 83 11.18 -34.41 49.38
C SER A 83 11.99 -33.82 48.22
N VAL A 84 13.24 -34.26 48.11
CA VAL A 84 14.19 -33.87 47.08
C VAL A 84 14.57 -35.10 46.27
N ILE A 85 14.29 -35.06 44.97
CA ILE A 85 14.60 -36.13 44.02
C ILE A 85 15.55 -35.57 42.99
N GLU A 86 16.80 -36.03 42.99
CA GLU A 86 17.81 -35.45 42.12
C GLU A 86 18.86 -36.40 41.56
N HIS A 87 19.45 -36.03 40.42
CA HIS A 87 20.47 -36.82 39.74
C HIS A 87 20.01 -38.25 39.41
N ILE A 88 18.72 -38.41 39.08
CA ILE A 88 18.13 -39.70 38.70
C ILE A 88 17.97 -39.77 37.17
N ILE A 89 18.24 -40.94 36.60
CA ILE A 89 17.89 -41.27 35.21
C ILE A 89 16.62 -42.10 35.22
N ILE A 90 15.55 -41.68 34.53
CA ILE A 90 14.28 -42.42 34.50
C ILE A 90 13.86 -42.65 33.05
N SER A 91 13.53 -43.90 32.70
CA SER A 91 13.11 -44.22 31.33
C SER A 91 12.12 -45.38 31.19
N ASN A 92 11.44 -45.41 30.04
CA ASN A 92 10.49 -46.45 29.64
C ASN A 92 9.32 -46.65 30.62
N CYS A 93 8.90 -45.60 31.31
CA CYS A 93 7.82 -45.64 32.30
C CYS A 93 6.50 -45.12 31.73
N GLY A 94 5.38 -45.40 32.41
CA GLY A 94 4.08 -44.77 32.13
C GLY A 94 4.13 -43.29 32.52
N HIS A 95 4.35 -43.03 33.80
CA HIS A 95 4.75 -41.72 34.34
C HIS A 95 6.14 -41.88 34.96
N SER A 96 7.10 -41.04 34.58
CA SER A 96 8.45 -41.17 35.14
C SER A 96 8.50 -40.68 36.59
N ILE A 97 7.89 -39.52 36.87
CA ILE A 97 7.65 -39.02 38.22
C ILE A 97 6.18 -38.58 38.32
N PHE A 98 5.48 -39.07 39.35
CA PHE A 98 4.07 -38.79 39.57
C PHE A 98 3.82 -38.26 40.99
N PHE A 99 3.04 -37.19 41.11
CA PHE A 99 2.68 -36.57 42.40
C PHE A 99 1.19 -36.71 42.69
N ARG A 100 0.85 -37.02 43.95
CA ARG A 100 -0.52 -36.91 44.46
C ARG A 100 -0.53 -36.42 45.90
N ASN A 101 -1.29 -35.36 46.17
CA ASN A 101 -1.41 -34.71 47.49
C ASN A 101 -0.03 -34.42 48.13
N SER A 102 0.91 -33.92 47.35
CA SER A 102 2.32 -33.83 47.73
C SER A 102 2.86 -32.44 47.42
N ASN A 103 3.27 -31.71 48.45
CA ASN A 103 3.60 -30.29 48.37
C ASN A 103 5.08 -30.00 48.66
N ASN A 104 5.58 -28.86 48.20
CA ASN A 104 6.91 -28.37 48.53
C ASN A 104 8.06 -29.36 48.18
N ASN A 105 7.87 -30.20 47.17
CA ASN A 105 8.90 -31.14 46.72
C ASN A 105 9.78 -30.50 45.65
N ASN A 106 11.03 -30.97 45.56
CA ASN A 106 12.03 -30.47 44.61
C ASN A 106 12.51 -31.61 43.69
N ILE A 107 12.23 -31.49 42.40
CA ILE A 107 12.69 -32.40 41.34
C ILE A 107 13.79 -31.70 40.58
N ASN A 108 15.03 -32.11 40.80
CA ASN A 108 16.20 -31.35 40.39
C ASN A 108 17.22 -32.19 39.62
N ASN A 109 17.79 -31.69 38.52
CA ASN A 109 18.90 -32.36 37.82
C ASN A 109 18.63 -33.83 37.39
N ASN A 110 17.39 -34.16 37.02
CA ASN A 110 17.04 -35.51 36.54
C ASN A 110 17.04 -35.60 35.01
N ILE A 111 17.31 -36.80 34.48
CA ILE A 111 17.25 -37.12 33.06
C ILE A 111 16.08 -38.08 32.85
N ILE A 112 15.05 -37.65 32.13
CA ILE A 112 13.78 -38.36 31.98
C ILE A 112 13.50 -38.55 30.49
N PHE A 113 13.36 -39.79 30.02
CA PHE A 113 13.14 -40.03 28.59
C PHE A 113 12.41 -41.33 28.22
N ASN A 114 11.84 -41.37 27.01
CA ASN A 114 11.16 -42.53 26.44
C ASN A 114 10.01 -43.09 27.32
N SER A 115 9.39 -42.26 28.15
CA SER A 115 8.22 -42.61 28.95
C SER A 115 6.94 -42.13 28.28
N SER A 116 5.76 -42.51 28.78
CA SER A 116 4.52 -41.88 28.30
C SER A 116 4.47 -40.41 28.71
N ASN A 117 4.54 -40.12 30.00
CA ASN A 117 4.71 -38.78 30.54
C ASN A 117 6.06 -38.67 31.27
N GLY A 118 6.71 -37.51 31.15
CA GLY A 118 7.89 -37.18 31.94
C GLY A 118 7.51 -37.00 33.42
N ILE A 119 7.00 -35.82 33.77
CA ILE A 119 6.56 -35.49 35.13
C ILE A 119 5.05 -35.19 35.10
N THR A 120 4.29 -35.79 36.03
CA THR A 120 2.85 -35.55 36.16
C THR A 120 2.51 -35.13 37.60
N ILE A 121 1.84 -33.98 37.75
CA ILE A 121 1.36 -33.45 39.03
C ILE A 121 -0.17 -33.51 39.07
N GLU A 122 -0.72 -34.17 40.09
CA GLU A 122 -2.16 -34.32 40.26
C GLU A 122 -2.58 -34.01 41.72
N SER A 123 -3.89 -33.74 41.90
CA SER A 123 -4.54 -33.49 43.20
C SER A 123 -3.91 -32.30 43.94
N LYS A 124 -4.15 -32.12 45.24
CA LYS A 124 -3.67 -30.98 46.02
C LYS A 124 -2.15 -31.00 46.24
N SER A 125 -1.38 -30.86 45.16
CA SER A 125 0.08 -30.94 45.08
C SER A 125 0.62 -29.58 44.63
N GLU A 126 0.78 -28.68 45.59
CA GLU A 126 1.10 -27.27 45.40
C GLU A 126 2.56 -26.96 45.78
N TYR A 127 3.06 -25.81 45.33
CA TYR A 127 4.40 -25.28 45.69
C TYR A 127 5.57 -26.23 45.35
N ASN A 128 5.40 -27.09 44.34
CA ASN A 128 6.46 -27.97 43.89
C ASN A 128 7.43 -27.24 42.96
N LEU A 129 8.71 -27.58 43.04
CA LEU A 129 9.79 -27.04 42.21
C LEU A 129 10.29 -28.12 41.26
N ILE A 130 10.19 -27.87 39.95
CA ILE A 130 10.78 -28.70 38.90
C ILE A 130 11.90 -27.90 38.25
N ASN A 131 13.15 -28.28 38.50
CA ASN A 131 14.32 -27.47 38.17
C ASN A 131 15.47 -28.25 37.51
N HIS A 132 16.14 -27.68 36.50
CA HIS A 132 17.32 -28.28 35.86
C HIS A 132 17.14 -29.72 35.32
N ASN A 133 15.92 -30.14 34.96
CA ASN A 133 15.68 -31.47 34.42
C ASN A 133 15.80 -31.49 32.90
N GLU A 134 16.29 -32.61 32.36
CA GLU A 134 16.26 -32.94 30.94
C GLU A 134 15.12 -33.94 30.69
N ILE A 135 14.07 -33.52 29.97
CA ILE A 135 12.84 -34.28 29.78
C ILE A 135 12.59 -34.44 28.28
N THR A 136 12.87 -35.63 27.75
CA THR A 136 12.96 -35.84 26.29
C THR A 136 12.22 -37.05 25.76
N ASN A 137 11.80 -37.01 24.50
CA ASN A 137 11.32 -38.19 23.76
C ASN A 137 10.13 -38.94 24.42
N ASN A 138 9.31 -38.25 25.23
CA ASN A 138 8.14 -38.88 25.84
C ASN A 138 6.98 -39.00 24.86
N SER A 139 6.18 -40.07 24.95
CA SER A 139 5.13 -40.35 23.98
C SER A 139 3.88 -39.47 24.12
N ASN A 140 3.76 -38.74 25.22
CA ASN A 140 2.74 -37.73 25.46
C ASN A 140 3.43 -36.41 25.88
N PHE A 141 3.50 -36.12 27.17
CA PHE A 141 3.89 -34.80 27.68
C PHE A 141 5.26 -34.80 28.35
N GLY A 142 5.97 -33.68 28.25
CA GLY A 142 7.15 -33.44 29.07
C GLY A 142 6.75 -33.26 30.54
N ILE A 143 5.98 -32.22 30.83
CA ILE A 143 5.40 -31.94 32.14
C ILE A 143 3.88 -31.74 32.02
N GLU A 144 3.12 -32.41 32.87
CA GLU A 144 1.67 -32.28 32.96
C GLU A 144 1.23 -31.91 34.38
N ILE A 145 0.43 -30.86 34.51
CA ILE A 145 -0.27 -30.49 35.76
C ILE A 145 -1.76 -30.72 35.53
N SER A 146 -2.24 -31.90 35.92
CA SER A 146 -3.51 -32.47 35.44
C SER A 146 -4.75 -32.11 36.28
N SER A 147 -4.57 -31.47 37.44
CA SER A 147 -5.67 -31.03 38.30
C SER A 147 -5.67 -29.51 38.46
N SER A 148 -6.84 -28.91 38.72
CA SER A 148 -6.98 -27.47 39.03
C SER A 148 -6.55 -27.08 40.46
N THR A 149 -6.10 -28.06 41.25
CA THR A 149 -5.71 -27.89 42.66
C THR A 149 -4.19 -27.98 42.89
N CYS A 150 -3.39 -27.99 41.83
CA CYS A 150 -1.91 -28.06 41.87
C CYS A 150 -1.26 -26.68 41.66
N ASN A 151 -1.74 -25.67 42.39
CA ASN A 151 -1.32 -24.29 42.17
C ASN A 151 0.12 -24.03 42.62
N ASN A 152 0.69 -22.88 42.22
CA ASN A 152 1.98 -22.38 42.71
C ASN A 152 3.18 -23.29 42.38
N THR A 153 3.06 -24.15 41.35
CA THR A 153 4.20 -24.94 40.88
C THR A 153 5.16 -24.04 40.10
N ILE A 154 6.45 -24.20 40.37
CA ILE A 154 7.55 -23.50 39.68
C ILE A 154 8.27 -24.50 38.76
N ILE A 155 8.34 -24.18 37.48
CA ILE A 155 9.05 -24.95 36.46
C ILE A 155 10.17 -24.06 35.92
N SER A 156 11.42 -24.35 36.28
CA SER A 156 12.54 -23.48 35.91
C SER A 156 13.78 -24.20 35.38
N ASN A 157 14.53 -23.57 34.48
CA ASN A 157 15.82 -24.07 33.99
C ASN A 157 15.79 -25.51 33.42
N ASN A 158 14.64 -26.00 32.94
CA ASN A 158 14.53 -27.35 32.37
C ASN A 158 14.77 -27.33 30.85
N ASN A 159 15.26 -28.44 30.32
CA ASN A 159 15.30 -28.72 28.88
C ASN A 159 14.21 -29.75 28.55
N ILE A 160 13.14 -29.31 27.90
CA ILE A 160 11.95 -30.11 27.60
C ILE A 160 11.81 -30.23 26.09
N ASN A 161 12.23 -31.36 25.51
CA ASN A 161 12.32 -31.47 24.06
C ASN A 161 11.83 -32.79 23.46
N SER A 162 11.46 -32.74 22.19
CA SER A 162 11.13 -33.95 21.40
C SER A 162 10.01 -34.82 21.99
N ASN A 163 9.12 -34.25 22.81
CA ASN A 163 7.95 -34.96 23.33
C ASN A 163 6.87 -34.99 22.24
N LYS A 164 6.19 -36.12 22.05
CA LYS A 164 5.26 -36.31 20.91
C LYS A 164 4.04 -35.38 20.96
N ARG A 165 3.68 -34.84 22.13
CA ARG A 165 2.58 -33.89 22.30
C ARG A 165 3.11 -32.55 22.84
N TYR A 166 2.75 -32.18 24.05
CA TYR A 166 3.08 -30.87 24.63
C TYR A 166 4.40 -30.91 25.40
N GLY A 167 5.12 -29.78 25.41
CA GLY A 167 6.23 -29.58 26.35
C GLY A 167 5.71 -29.48 27.78
N ILE A 168 4.89 -28.46 28.06
CA ILE A 168 4.23 -28.23 29.35
C ILE A 168 2.73 -28.06 29.13
N ASN A 169 1.91 -28.84 29.85
CA ASN A 169 0.45 -28.74 29.84
C ASN A 169 -0.07 -28.53 31.27
N SER A 170 -0.92 -27.53 31.50
CA SER A 170 -1.45 -27.23 32.84
C SER A 170 -2.92 -26.83 32.85
N PHE A 171 -3.63 -27.33 33.87
CA PHE A 171 -5.01 -26.97 34.23
C PHE A 171 -5.12 -26.28 35.61
N SER A 172 -3.98 -25.95 36.24
CA SER A 172 -3.90 -25.25 37.54
C SER A 172 -3.70 -23.75 37.39
N ASN A 173 -3.86 -23.00 38.48
CA ASN A 173 -3.58 -21.56 38.54
C ASN A 173 -2.19 -21.24 39.06
N SER A 174 -1.74 -20.00 38.88
CA SER A 174 -0.52 -19.48 39.55
C SER A 174 0.74 -20.30 39.23
N ILE A 175 0.85 -20.77 37.98
CA ILE A 175 2.02 -21.54 37.53
C ILE A 175 3.10 -20.57 37.04
N ASN A 176 4.32 -20.77 37.53
CA ASN A 176 5.50 -20.00 37.12
C ASN A 176 6.39 -20.87 36.23
N ILE A 177 6.60 -20.45 34.98
CA ILE A 177 7.45 -21.13 34.01
C ILE A 177 8.56 -20.18 33.61
N SER A 178 9.80 -20.46 34.03
CA SER A 178 10.92 -19.54 33.77
C SER A 178 12.23 -20.17 33.31
N LYS A 179 12.93 -19.53 32.38
CA LYS A 179 14.29 -19.95 31.95
C LYS A 179 14.39 -21.38 31.40
N ASN A 180 13.29 -21.93 30.87
CA ASN A 180 13.28 -23.26 30.27
C ASN A 180 13.61 -23.19 28.78
N ILE A 181 14.17 -24.27 28.25
CA ILE A 181 14.31 -24.52 26.81
C ILE A 181 13.24 -25.55 26.43
N ILE A 182 12.27 -25.15 25.61
CA ILE A 182 11.13 -26.00 25.22
C ILE A 182 11.11 -26.11 23.70
N SER A 183 11.47 -27.28 23.17
CA SER A 183 11.71 -27.39 21.73
C SER A 183 11.33 -28.71 21.07
N ASN A 184 11.05 -28.68 19.78
CA ASN A 184 10.81 -29.88 18.96
C ASN A 184 9.66 -30.76 19.47
N ASN A 185 8.70 -30.21 20.20
CA ASN A 185 7.55 -30.97 20.67
C ASN A 185 6.49 -31.08 19.56
N GLY A 186 5.80 -32.21 19.51
CA GLY A 186 4.89 -32.56 18.41
C GLY A 186 3.60 -31.74 18.36
N LEU A 187 3.25 -31.01 19.43
CA LEU A 187 2.15 -30.04 19.51
C LEU A 187 2.66 -28.69 20.04
N MET A 188 1.96 -28.05 20.98
CA MET A 188 2.37 -26.78 21.58
C MET A 188 3.56 -26.92 22.54
N GLY A 189 4.38 -25.87 22.64
CA GLY A 189 5.44 -25.79 23.65
C GLY A 189 4.87 -25.69 25.07
N ILE A 190 4.06 -24.66 25.32
CA ILE A 190 3.32 -24.44 26.57
C ILE A 190 1.83 -24.29 26.24
N ILE A 191 0.97 -24.89 27.07
CA ILE A 191 -0.48 -24.73 26.95
C ILE A 191 -1.16 -24.54 28.31
N PHE A 192 -1.96 -23.48 28.42
CA PHE A 192 -2.93 -23.24 29.47
C PHE A 192 -4.33 -23.20 28.88
N LYS A 193 -5.22 -24.07 29.36
CA LYS A 193 -6.59 -24.20 28.83
C LYS A 193 -7.62 -23.63 29.80
N GLY A 194 -8.57 -22.86 29.27
CA GLY A 194 -9.81 -22.50 29.95
C GLY A 194 -9.61 -21.53 31.12
N THR A 195 -10.41 -21.70 32.18
CA THR A 195 -10.60 -20.76 33.31
C THR A 195 -9.41 -20.64 34.29
N THR A 196 -8.20 -21.02 33.86
CA THR A 196 -6.98 -20.87 34.67
C THR A 196 -6.53 -19.42 34.72
N LYS A 197 -5.80 -19.01 35.77
CA LYS A 197 -5.35 -17.62 35.92
C LYS A 197 -4.05 -17.44 36.70
N ASN A 198 -3.54 -16.20 36.65
CA ASN A 198 -2.40 -15.70 37.43
C ASN A 198 -1.06 -16.34 37.05
N HIS A 199 -0.86 -16.64 35.77
CA HIS A 199 0.36 -17.30 35.30
C HIS A 199 1.51 -16.32 35.08
N TYR A 200 2.74 -16.80 35.27
CA TYR A 200 3.96 -16.04 35.02
C TYR A 200 4.92 -16.83 34.14
N ILE A 201 5.07 -16.44 32.88
CA ILE A 201 5.91 -17.12 31.89
C ILE A 201 7.05 -16.18 31.50
N SER A 202 8.28 -16.49 31.90
CA SER A 202 9.41 -15.56 31.71
C SER A 202 10.72 -16.17 31.25
N GLU A 203 11.44 -15.45 30.38
CA GLU A 203 12.83 -15.79 29.99
C GLU A 203 12.99 -17.21 29.40
N ASN A 204 11.93 -17.80 28.83
CA ASN A 204 11.99 -19.11 28.20
C ASN A 204 12.45 -19.00 26.73
N ILE A 205 13.11 -20.05 26.24
CA ILE A 205 13.41 -20.25 24.82
C ILE A 205 12.47 -21.33 24.29
N ILE A 206 11.55 -20.95 23.41
CA ILE A 206 10.48 -21.84 22.92
C ILE A 206 10.55 -21.91 21.39
N ASN A 207 10.95 -23.06 20.85
CA ASN A 207 11.18 -23.14 19.41
C ASN A 207 10.90 -24.49 18.75
N ASN A 208 10.67 -24.45 17.43
CA ASN A 208 10.52 -25.65 16.60
C ASN A 208 9.42 -26.61 17.09
N ASN A 209 8.39 -26.12 17.77
CA ASN A 209 7.23 -26.93 18.10
C ASN A 209 6.27 -26.94 16.90
N THR A 210 5.62 -28.07 16.64
CA THR A 210 4.81 -28.25 15.42
C THR A 210 3.60 -27.30 15.36
N TYR A 211 3.05 -26.94 16.52
CA TYR A 211 1.94 -25.99 16.67
C TYR A 211 2.45 -24.72 17.36
N ASP A 212 1.81 -24.25 18.42
CA ASP A 212 2.06 -22.93 18.98
C ASP A 212 3.26 -22.97 19.93
N GLY A 213 4.03 -21.88 20.00
CA GLY A 213 5.02 -21.71 21.05
C GLY A 213 4.34 -21.72 22.41
N ILE A 214 3.39 -20.80 22.59
CA ILE A 214 2.53 -20.72 23.77
C ILE A 214 1.08 -20.54 23.34
N PHE A 215 0.21 -21.44 23.81
CA PHE A 215 -1.23 -21.22 23.83
C PHE A 215 -1.63 -20.75 25.24
N CYS A 216 -2.17 -19.54 25.35
CA CYS A 216 -2.60 -18.94 26.60
C CYS A 216 -4.07 -18.51 26.54
N GLY A 217 -4.97 -19.43 26.87
CA GLY A 217 -6.38 -19.14 27.06
C GLY A 217 -6.75 -18.76 28.50
N ALA A 218 -5.78 -18.29 29.28
CA ALA A 218 -5.87 -18.10 30.73
C ALA A 218 -5.84 -16.62 31.13
N ASP A 219 -6.65 -16.23 32.11
CA ASP A 219 -6.77 -14.83 32.53
C ASP A 219 -5.59 -14.37 33.41
N ASN A 220 -5.35 -13.07 33.45
CA ASN A 220 -4.35 -12.45 34.34
C ASN A 220 -2.95 -13.12 34.20
N THR A 221 -2.52 -13.35 32.96
CA THR A 221 -1.26 -14.00 32.65
C THR A 221 -0.22 -12.98 32.21
N ILE A 222 1.00 -13.07 32.77
CA ILE A 222 2.15 -12.26 32.35
C ILE A 222 3.10 -13.13 31.53
N ILE A 223 3.38 -12.70 30.30
CA ILE A 223 4.35 -13.33 29.38
C ILE A 223 5.47 -12.32 29.14
N TYR A 224 6.65 -12.57 29.72
CA TYR A 224 7.73 -11.59 29.82
C TYR A 224 9.09 -12.09 29.32
N ARG A 225 9.72 -11.37 28.39
CA ARG A 225 11.10 -11.64 27.91
C ARG A 225 11.35 -13.08 27.41
N ASN A 226 10.35 -13.71 26.80
CA ASN A 226 10.54 -15.01 26.16
C ASN A 226 11.11 -14.84 24.74
N ILE A 227 11.87 -15.83 24.28
CA ILE A 227 12.34 -15.94 22.89
C ILE A 227 11.56 -17.06 22.23
N ILE A 228 10.69 -16.70 21.27
CA ILE A 228 9.74 -17.64 20.67
C ILE A 228 9.93 -17.66 19.16
N SER A 229 10.28 -18.82 18.59
CA SER A 229 10.61 -18.89 17.17
C SER A 229 10.38 -20.22 16.48
N ASN A 230 10.13 -20.19 15.17
CA ASN A 230 9.97 -21.39 14.33
C ASN A 230 8.81 -22.30 14.77
N ASN A 231 7.73 -21.72 15.27
CA ASN A 231 6.49 -22.42 15.59
C ASN A 231 5.41 -22.07 14.54
N ASN A 232 4.23 -22.67 14.63
CA ASN A 232 3.07 -22.21 13.86
C ASN A 232 2.66 -20.81 14.34
N TRP A 233 2.07 -20.68 15.53
CA TRP A 233 1.90 -19.40 16.18
C TRP A 233 3.00 -19.18 17.21
N GLY A 234 3.57 -17.98 17.28
CA GLY A 234 4.48 -17.65 18.37
C GLY A 234 3.72 -17.68 19.69
N LEU A 235 2.71 -16.81 19.78
CA LEU A 235 1.73 -16.75 20.86
C LEU A 235 0.32 -16.86 20.28
N TYR A 236 -0.54 -17.65 20.92
CA TYR A 236 -1.98 -17.59 20.73
C TYR A 236 -2.64 -17.23 22.05
N LEU A 237 -3.34 -16.08 22.08
CA LEU A 237 -3.90 -15.46 23.26
C LEU A 237 -5.43 -15.43 23.19
N MET A 238 -6.07 -15.81 24.30
CA MET A 238 -7.52 -15.66 24.54
C MET A 238 -7.77 -15.34 26.03
N GLY A 239 -8.95 -14.81 26.37
CA GLY A 239 -9.33 -14.53 27.77
C GLY A 239 -9.12 -13.05 28.12
N GLU A 240 -8.76 -12.73 29.36
CA GLU A 240 -8.73 -11.34 29.80
C GLU A 240 -7.51 -10.96 30.66
N ASN A 241 -7.22 -9.66 30.72
CA ASN A 241 -6.25 -9.06 31.65
C ASN A 241 -4.82 -9.61 31.49
N GLN A 242 -4.41 -9.97 30.27
CA GLN A 242 -3.06 -10.47 30.02
C GLN A 242 -2.07 -9.33 29.80
N THR A 243 -0.81 -9.56 30.17
CA THR A 243 0.31 -8.63 29.95
C THR A 243 1.45 -9.31 29.21
N ILE A 244 1.68 -8.91 27.96
CA ILE A 244 2.67 -9.49 27.06
C ILE A 244 3.76 -8.45 26.81
N ILE A 245 4.92 -8.65 27.41
CA ILE A 245 5.95 -7.60 27.50
C ILE A 245 7.36 -8.08 27.16
N GLY A 246 8.07 -7.32 26.32
CA GLY A 246 9.51 -7.52 26.13
C GLY A 246 9.89 -8.84 25.44
N ASN A 247 8.96 -9.52 24.78
CA ASN A 247 9.22 -10.80 24.14
C ASN A 247 9.84 -10.61 22.75
N LYS A 248 10.69 -11.54 22.34
CA LYS A 248 11.24 -11.62 20.98
C LYS A 248 10.57 -12.78 20.25
N ILE A 249 9.73 -12.46 19.26
CA ILE A 249 8.88 -13.41 18.54
C ILE A 249 9.27 -13.37 17.07
N SER A 250 9.76 -14.48 16.53
CA SER A 250 10.32 -14.47 15.16
C SER A 250 10.22 -15.77 14.38
N ASN A 251 10.15 -15.69 13.06
CA ASN A 251 10.14 -16.86 12.16
C ASN A 251 8.99 -17.86 12.43
N ASN A 252 7.91 -17.42 13.08
CA ASN A 252 6.71 -18.22 13.23
C ASN A 252 5.82 -18.03 11.98
N LYS A 253 4.73 -18.79 11.82
CA LYS A 253 3.71 -18.49 10.80
C LYS A 253 3.09 -17.12 11.11
N ILE A 254 2.43 -16.99 12.26
CA ILE A 254 1.96 -15.71 12.82
C ILE A 254 2.75 -15.43 14.10
N GLY A 255 3.13 -14.17 14.32
CA GLY A 255 3.84 -13.75 15.53
C GLY A 255 2.97 -13.90 16.78
N ILE A 256 1.92 -13.08 16.89
CA ILE A 256 0.91 -13.12 17.94
C ILE A 256 -0.46 -13.21 17.29
N ASP A 257 -1.21 -14.26 17.61
CA ASP A 257 -2.61 -14.45 17.22
C ASP A 257 -3.50 -14.22 18.46
N ILE A 258 -4.51 -13.36 18.31
CA ILE A 258 -5.36 -12.87 19.39
C ILE A 258 -6.81 -13.15 18.99
N GLU A 259 -7.54 -13.87 19.84
CA GLU A 259 -8.95 -14.19 19.60
C GLU A 259 -9.74 -14.10 20.90
N TYR A 260 -10.82 -13.32 20.90
CA TYR A 260 -11.64 -13.06 22.09
C TYR A 260 -10.82 -12.63 23.32
N LEU A 261 -9.81 -11.78 23.10
CA LEU A 261 -9.00 -11.20 24.17
C LEU A 261 -9.59 -9.86 24.59
N SER A 262 -9.68 -9.61 25.90
CA SER A 262 -10.10 -8.31 26.41
C SER A 262 -9.17 -7.74 27.48
N ASN A 263 -9.19 -6.41 27.66
CA ASN A 263 -8.54 -5.71 28.75
C ASN A 263 -7.04 -6.05 28.91
N SER A 264 -6.35 -6.35 27.81
CA SER A 264 -4.97 -6.84 27.83
C SER A 264 -3.99 -5.84 27.24
N SER A 265 -2.72 -5.94 27.66
CA SER A 265 -1.64 -5.04 27.25
C SER A 265 -0.51 -5.81 26.58
N ILE A 266 -0.15 -5.41 25.36
CA ILE A 266 0.91 -6.01 24.55
C ILE A 266 1.92 -4.91 24.22
N PHE A 267 3.09 -4.91 24.86
CA PHE A 267 4.03 -3.81 24.71
C PHE A 267 5.52 -4.13 24.82
N TYR A 268 6.37 -3.29 24.22
CA TYR A 268 7.82 -3.50 24.13
C TYR A 268 8.25 -4.85 23.50
N ASN A 269 7.41 -5.47 22.67
CA ASN A 269 7.75 -6.72 22.00
C ASN A 269 8.47 -6.47 20.67
N MET A 270 9.39 -7.37 20.33
CA MET A 270 10.05 -7.43 19.02
C MET A 270 9.44 -8.57 18.20
N ILE A 271 8.67 -8.25 17.16
CA ILE A 271 7.90 -9.21 16.36
C ILE A 271 8.38 -9.14 14.92
N LEU A 272 9.18 -10.12 14.49
CA LEU A 272 10.00 -9.98 13.29
C LEU A 272 10.11 -11.23 12.43
N ASN A 273 10.16 -11.05 11.10
CA ASN A 273 10.40 -12.12 10.14
C ASN A 273 9.39 -13.28 10.22
N ASN A 274 8.13 -13.02 10.60
CA ASN A 274 7.11 -14.06 10.58
C ASN A 274 6.65 -14.32 9.13
N LYS A 275 6.25 -15.56 8.86
CA LYS A 275 5.93 -16.04 7.50
C LYS A 275 4.61 -15.47 6.97
N GLU A 276 3.77 -14.95 7.86
CA GLU A 276 2.52 -14.26 7.58
C GLU A 276 2.52 -12.94 8.36
N THR A 277 1.55 -12.73 9.26
CA THR A 277 1.31 -11.48 9.99
C THR A 277 2.14 -11.37 11.28
N GLY A 278 2.49 -10.13 11.66
CA GLY A 278 3.10 -9.82 12.95
C GLY A 278 2.12 -10.03 14.12
N ILE A 279 1.10 -9.17 14.23
CA ILE A 279 0.01 -9.27 15.22
C ILE A 279 -1.33 -9.37 14.49
N LYS A 280 -2.13 -10.36 14.86
CA LYS A 280 -3.42 -10.64 14.24
C LYS A 280 -4.50 -10.73 15.32
N GLN A 281 -5.56 -9.93 15.20
CA GLN A 281 -6.58 -9.78 16.23
C GLN A 281 -8.00 -9.99 15.68
N TYR A 282 -8.78 -10.84 16.37
CA TYR A 282 -10.16 -11.20 16.02
C TYR A 282 -11.09 -11.08 17.22
N TYR A 283 -12.27 -10.48 17.03
CA TYR A 283 -13.35 -10.43 18.02
C TYR A 283 -12.88 -9.96 19.42
N SER A 284 -11.96 -9.00 19.46
CA SER A 284 -11.24 -8.63 20.68
C SER A 284 -11.41 -7.14 20.96
N SER A 285 -11.52 -6.78 22.24
CA SER A 285 -11.84 -5.40 22.63
C SER A 285 -11.08 -4.90 23.83
N ASN A 286 -10.99 -3.58 23.97
CA ASN A 286 -10.33 -2.94 25.12
C ASN A 286 -8.87 -3.37 25.34
N ASN A 287 -8.15 -3.72 24.26
CA ASN A 287 -6.74 -4.07 24.35
C ASN A 287 -5.85 -2.88 24.00
N THR A 288 -4.70 -2.81 24.66
CA THR A 288 -3.64 -1.84 24.33
C THR A 288 -2.48 -2.57 23.67
N ILE A 289 -2.15 -2.18 22.43
CA ILE A 289 -0.95 -2.65 21.71
C ILE A 289 -0.03 -1.44 21.58
N SER A 290 1.04 -1.39 22.37
CA SER A 290 1.92 -0.21 22.37
C SER A 290 3.41 -0.48 22.36
N ASP A 291 4.20 0.46 21.85
CA ASP A 291 5.68 0.40 21.94
C ASP A 291 6.29 -0.89 21.35
N ASN A 292 5.62 -1.56 20.42
CA ASN A 292 6.13 -2.77 19.78
C ASN A 292 6.89 -2.43 18.50
N ASN A 293 7.89 -3.24 18.19
CA ASN A 293 8.64 -3.19 16.94
C ASN A 293 8.24 -4.38 16.05
N ILE A 294 7.47 -4.12 15.00
CA ILE A 294 6.79 -5.13 14.17
C ILE A 294 7.29 -5.00 12.74
N THR A 295 8.24 -5.86 12.37
CA THR A 295 9.01 -5.65 11.12
C THR A 295 9.29 -6.89 10.30
N ASN A 296 9.44 -6.69 8.99
CA ASN A 296 9.85 -7.75 8.06
C ASN A 296 8.90 -8.97 8.05
N ASN A 297 7.62 -8.78 8.36
CA ASN A 297 6.65 -9.86 8.26
C ASN A 297 6.18 -10.01 6.81
N ASN A 298 5.94 -11.25 6.39
CA ASN A 298 5.66 -11.58 4.98
C ASN A 298 4.22 -11.25 4.53
N GLN A 299 3.36 -10.76 5.43
CA GLN A 299 2.04 -10.20 5.14
C GLN A 299 1.88 -8.86 5.86
N TYR A 300 0.82 -8.69 6.66
CA TYR A 300 0.53 -7.46 7.41
C TYR A 300 1.46 -7.29 8.63
N GLY A 301 1.66 -6.05 9.06
CA GLY A 301 2.25 -5.77 10.38
C GLY A 301 1.26 -6.10 11.50
N ILE A 302 0.15 -5.36 11.54
CA ILE A 302 -0.98 -5.53 12.47
C ILE A 302 -2.27 -5.65 11.67
N ILE A 303 -3.16 -6.58 12.04
CA ILE A 303 -4.54 -6.62 11.52
C ILE A 303 -5.55 -6.74 12.66
N LEU A 304 -6.59 -5.90 12.60
CA LEU A 304 -7.79 -5.98 13.44
C LEU A 304 -8.96 -6.45 12.57
N HIS A 305 -9.70 -7.45 13.07
CA HIS A 305 -10.90 -7.98 12.43
C HIS A 305 -12.02 -8.11 13.46
N ASP A 306 -13.21 -7.59 13.16
CA ASP A 306 -14.37 -7.59 14.05
C ASP A 306 -14.03 -7.14 15.50
N SER A 307 -13.17 -6.13 15.65
CA SER A 307 -12.57 -5.74 16.93
C SER A 307 -12.85 -4.28 17.26
N THR A 308 -13.13 -3.97 18.52
CA THR A 308 -13.60 -2.63 18.94
C THR A 308 -12.88 -2.10 20.18
N GLU A 309 -12.88 -0.79 20.38
CA GLU A 309 -12.36 -0.15 21.59
C GLU A 309 -10.86 -0.46 21.88
N ASN A 310 -10.07 -0.77 20.86
CA ASN A 310 -8.64 -1.05 21.04
C ASN A 310 -7.78 0.21 20.87
N TYR A 311 -6.68 0.26 21.63
CA TYR A 311 -5.72 1.36 21.59
C TYR A 311 -4.35 0.89 21.05
N ILE A 312 -4.02 1.30 19.83
CA ILE A 312 -2.78 0.95 19.14
C ILE A 312 -1.89 2.19 19.14
N SER A 313 -0.82 2.20 19.93
CA SER A 313 0.00 3.41 20.09
C SER A 313 1.51 3.24 20.15
N ASN A 314 2.28 4.22 19.69
CA ASN A 314 3.75 4.18 19.78
C ASN A 314 4.42 2.94 19.13
N ASN A 315 3.75 2.24 18.22
CA ASN A 315 4.34 1.09 17.55
C ASN A 315 5.16 1.54 16.34
N THR A 316 6.28 0.84 16.10
CA THR A 316 7.02 0.94 14.83
C THR A 316 6.65 -0.24 13.95
N VAL A 317 5.98 0.02 12.83
CA VAL A 317 5.51 -1.01 11.89
C VAL A 317 6.16 -0.79 10.53
N SER A 318 7.12 -1.63 10.16
CA SER A 318 7.88 -1.38 8.93
C SER A 318 8.36 -2.60 8.16
N ASN A 319 8.60 -2.41 6.86
CA ASN A 319 9.16 -3.44 5.98
C ASN A 319 8.28 -4.71 5.89
N ASN A 320 6.97 -4.58 6.09
CA ASN A 320 6.04 -5.69 5.89
C ASN A 320 5.64 -5.78 4.41
N LYS A 321 5.35 -6.98 3.92
CA LYS A 321 5.08 -7.22 2.48
C LYS A 321 3.68 -6.82 2.02
N TRP A 322 2.76 -6.58 2.94
CA TRP A 322 1.45 -6.00 2.69
C TRP A 322 1.30 -4.70 3.51
N THR A 323 0.08 -4.23 3.76
CA THR A 323 -0.20 -3.05 4.59
C THR A 323 0.47 -3.10 5.97
N GLY A 324 0.90 -1.93 6.47
CA GLY A 324 1.41 -1.80 7.83
C GLY A 324 0.36 -2.19 8.89
N ILE A 325 -0.74 -1.44 8.95
CA ILE A 325 -1.87 -1.71 9.85
C ILE A 325 -3.18 -1.78 9.05
N THR A 326 -3.91 -2.90 9.16
CA THR A 326 -5.21 -3.09 8.52
C THR A 326 -6.33 -3.17 9.56
N ILE A 327 -7.44 -2.50 9.28
CA ILE A 327 -8.64 -2.42 10.12
C ILE A 327 -9.80 -2.93 9.26
N TRP A 328 -10.36 -4.07 9.65
CA TRP A 328 -11.41 -4.76 8.88
C TRP A 328 -12.65 -4.92 9.75
N ASN A 329 -13.77 -4.31 9.33
CA ASN A 329 -15.05 -4.38 10.06
C ASN A 329 -14.86 -4.14 11.55
N SER A 330 -14.05 -3.15 11.87
CA SER A 330 -13.54 -2.90 13.23
C SER A 330 -13.69 -1.41 13.53
N SER A 331 -14.56 -1.12 14.49
CA SER A 331 -15.00 0.24 14.80
C SER A 331 -14.55 0.69 16.18
N GLU A 332 -14.58 2.00 16.44
CA GLU A 332 -14.29 2.56 17.77
C GLU A 332 -12.88 2.27 18.29
N ASN A 333 -11.90 2.07 17.39
CA ASN A 333 -10.50 1.89 17.76
C ASN A 333 -9.72 3.20 17.62
N LYS A 334 -8.61 3.31 18.38
CA LYS A 334 -7.75 4.49 18.37
C LYS A 334 -6.30 4.12 18.03
N PHE A 335 -5.73 4.82 17.05
CA PHE A 335 -4.37 4.63 16.54
C PHE A 335 -3.58 5.93 16.74
N THR A 336 -2.58 5.94 17.63
CA THR A 336 -1.82 7.18 17.90
C THR A 336 -0.32 7.03 18.03
N PHE A 337 0.45 8.01 17.55
CA PHE A 337 1.91 8.02 17.68
C PHE A 337 2.60 6.81 17.05
N ASN A 338 1.94 6.11 16.12
CA ASN A 338 2.58 5.00 15.42
C ASN A 338 3.46 5.54 14.30
N ILE A 339 4.60 4.89 14.10
CA ILE A 339 5.53 5.15 12.99
C ILE A 339 5.39 3.99 12.01
N ILE A 340 4.78 4.23 10.84
CA ILE A 340 4.47 3.20 9.86
C ILE A 340 5.14 3.52 8.53
N THR A 341 6.11 2.67 8.14
CA THR A 341 7.00 3.01 7.02
C THR A 341 7.49 1.83 6.22
N SER A 342 7.79 2.06 4.93
CA SER A 342 8.47 1.08 4.07
C SER A 342 7.70 -0.22 3.92
N ASN A 343 6.36 -0.19 4.06
CA ASN A 343 5.51 -1.33 3.78
C ASN A 343 5.21 -1.38 2.29
N SER A 344 5.00 -2.59 1.74
CA SER A 344 4.90 -2.78 0.28
C SER A 344 3.51 -2.45 -0.29
N GLU A 345 2.56 -2.06 0.56
CA GLU A 345 1.23 -1.54 0.20
C GLU A 345 0.99 -0.24 0.99
N ASP A 346 -0.18 -0.06 1.60
CA ASP A 346 -0.51 1.16 2.36
C ASP A 346 0.15 1.18 3.74
N GLY A 347 0.24 2.37 4.34
CA GLY A 347 0.59 2.53 5.75
C GLY A 347 -0.51 1.99 6.66
N ILE A 348 -1.67 2.65 6.65
CA ILE A 348 -2.90 2.22 7.34
C ILE A 348 -4.02 2.06 6.31
N ASN A 349 -4.82 1.00 6.44
CA ASN A 349 -5.99 0.76 5.60
C ASN A 349 -7.22 0.39 6.45
N LEU A 350 -8.31 1.14 6.27
CA LEU A 350 -9.63 0.92 6.87
C LEU A 350 -10.55 0.37 5.79
N PHE A 351 -11.17 -0.78 6.05
CA PHE A 351 -11.92 -1.51 5.07
C PHE A 351 -13.21 -2.11 5.66
N GLN A 352 -14.28 -2.12 4.86
CA GLN A 352 -15.57 -2.77 5.16
C GLN A 352 -16.21 -2.31 6.46
N SER A 353 -16.87 -1.16 6.44
CA SER A 353 -17.59 -0.55 7.56
C SER A 353 -16.74 -0.39 8.83
N SER A 354 -15.47 -0.03 8.67
CA SER A 354 -14.56 0.26 9.79
C SER A 354 -14.77 1.69 10.28
N ASP A 355 -15.87 1.90 10.99
CA ASP A 355 -16.39 3.23 11.32
C ASP A 355 -15.94 3.76 12.68
N ASN A 356 -16.09 5.06 12.92
CA ASN A 356 -15.89 5.67 14.24
C ASN A 356 -14.48 5.45 14.84
N ASN A 357 -13.47 5.22 14.01
CA ASN A 357 -12.08 5.10 14.45
C ASN A 357 -11.42 6.48 14.56
N ILE A 358 -10.43 6.59 15.45
CA ILE A 358 -9.60 7.80 15.62
C ILE A 358 -8.17 7.47 15.23
N ILE A 359 -7.67 8.12 14.19
CA ILE A 359 -6.30 7.99 13.70
C ILE A 359 -5.64 9.33 13.91
N SER A 360 -4.82 9.46 14.96
CA SER A 360 -4.23 10.75 15.30
C SER A 360 -2.75 10.72 15.62
N GLU A 361 -2.02 11.77 15.26
CA GLU A 361 -0.60 11.94 15.64
C GLU A 361 0.30 10.78 15.14
N ASN A 362 -0.06 10.11 14.04
CA ASN A 362 0.78 9.06 13.43
C ASN A 362 1.73 9.66 12.38
N THR A 363 2.86 8.98 12.16
CA THR A 363 3.81 9.31 11.09
C THR A 363 3.84 8.19 10.05
N LEU A 364 3.35 8.46 8.84
CA LEU A 364 3.12 7.49 7.76
C LEU A 364 3.99 7.84 6.54
N TYR A 365 5.03 7.06 6.23
CA TYR A 365 5.95 7.46 5.16
C TYR A 365 6.68 6.36 4.43
N ASN A 366 7.05 6.60 3.17
CA ASN A 366 7.73 5.64 2.30
C ASN A 366 6.97 4.31 2.16
N ASN A 367 5.64 4.29 2.33
CA ASN A 367 4.85 3.11 1.98
C ASN A 367 4.61 3.13 0.47
N LYS A 368 4.62 1.96 -0.17
CA LYS A 368 4.66 1.88 -1.64
C LYS A 368 3.40 2.44 -2.29
N ASN A 369 2.24 2.24 -1.65
CA ASN A 369 0.96 2.76 -2.09
C ASN A 369 0.61 3.99 -1.24
N ASN A 370 -0.52 3.99 -0.53
CA ASN A 370 -1.01 5.19 0.13
C ASN A 370 -0.51 5.30 1.58
N GLY A 371 -0.44 6.51 2.12
CA GLY A 371 -0.16 6.70 3.54
C GLY A 371 -1.29 6.12 4.39
N LEU A 372 -2.51 6.56 4.10
CA LEU A 372 -3.75 6.15 4.74
C LEU A 372 -4.87 5.94 3.71
N THR A 373 -5.58 4.82 3.79
CA THR A 373 -6.74 4.51 2.94
C THR A 373 -7.97 4.21 3.76
N LEU A 374 -9.10 4.78 3.34
CA LEU A 374 -10.45 4.47 3.83
C LEU A 374 -11.27 3.96 2.65
N SER A 375 -11.83 2.75 2.79
CA SER A 375 -12.65 2.11 1.78
C SER A 375 -13.92 1.57 2.41
N ASP A 376 -15.08 2.12 2.01
CA ASP A 376 -16.37 1.83 2.66
C ASP A 376 -16.26 1.99 4.19
N SER A 377 -15.79 3.15 4.66
CA SER A 377 -15.54 3.40 6.10
C SER A 377 -15.85 4.84 6.47
N SER A 378 -16.88 5.04 7.30
CA SER A 378 -17.49 6.34 7.59
C SER A 378 -17.28 6.80 9.03
N PHE A 379 -17.55 8.07 9.31
CA PHE A 379 -17.50 8.64 10.67
C PHE A 379 -16.13 8.57 11.36
N ASN A 380 -15.04 8.39 10.63
CA ASN A 380 -13.70 8.33 11.20
C ASN A 380 -13.13 9.74 11.43
N ILE A 381 -12.25 9.86 12.43
CA ILE A 381 -11.51 11.09 12.73
C ILE A 381 -10.04 10.87 12.42
N ILE A 382 -9.51 11.64 11.47
CA ILE A 382 -8.12 11.58 11.01
C ILE A 382 -7.47 12.92 11.31
N VAL A 383 -6.64 12.98 12.34
CA VAL A 383 -6.19 14.27 12.89
C VAL A 383 -4.73 14.34 13.29
N ASP A 384 -4.07 15.47 12.99
CA ASP A 384 -2.68 15.73 13.39
C ASP A 384 -1.67 14.67 12.90
N ASN A 385 -1.94 13.98 11.78
CA ASN A 385 -1.00 12.99 11.22
C ASN A 385 0.03 13.66 10.29
N ILE A 386 1.24 13.10 10.24
CA ILE A 386 2.32 13.52 9.34
C ILE A 386 2.50 12.42 8.29
N ILE A 387 2.23 12.73 7.02
CA ILE A 387 2.15 11.73 5.94
C ILE A 387 2.98 12.20 4.75
N PHE A 388 4.02 11.44 4.38
CA PHE A 388 4.95 11.89 3.33
C PHE A 388 5.62 10.77 2.53
N ASN A 389 6.04 11.07 1.29
CA ASN A 389 6.71 10.12 0.40
C ASN A 389 5.93 8.81 0.17
N ASN A 390 4.60 8.88 0.12
CA ASN A 390 3.75 7.77 -0.32
C ASN A 390 3.22 8.10 -1.74
N LEU A 391 2.52 7.16 -2.39
CA LEU A 391 1.86 7.43 -3.66
C LEU A 391 0.80 8.53 -3.49
N ILE A 392 -0.18 8.27 -2.63
CA ILE A 392 -1.17 9.25 -2.16
C ILE A 392 -1.03 9.40 -0.64
N GLY A 393 -1.18 10.60 -0.12
CA GLY A 393 -1.19 10.83 1.33
C GLY A 393 -2.39 10.15 2.01
N ILE A 394 -3.60 10.61 1.70
CA ILE A 394 -4.87 10.07 2.19
C ILE A 394 -5.80 9.78 1.01
N TYR A 395 -6.27 8.54 0.88
CA TYR A 395 -7.20 8.11 -0.16
C TYR A 395 -8.54 7.66 0.45
N LEU A 396 -9.64 8.23 -0.01
CA LEU A 396 -11.00 7.86 0.39
C LEU A 396 -11.75 7.26 -0.81
N ASP A 397 -12.38 6.11 -0.59
CA ASP A 397 -13.18 5.36 -1.54
C ASP A 397 -14.51 4.97 -0.91
N GLU A 398 -15.63 5.42 -1.49
CA GLU A 398 -16.97 5.14 -0.99
C GLU A 398 -17.11 5.42 0.53
N SER A 399 -16.46 6.47 1.04
CA SER A 399 -16.30 6.74 2.48
C SER A 399 -16.81 8.13 2.84
N THR A 400 -17.81 8.20 3.72
CA THR A 400 -18.57 9.42 3.99
C THR A 400 -18.49 9.89 5.45
N GLN A 401 -18.82 11.16 5.70
CA GLN A 401 -18.96 11.69 7.06
C GLN A 401 -17.69 11.60 7.91
N ASN A 402 -16.51 11.52 7.29
CA ASN A 402 -15.23 11.52 7.97
C ASN A 402 -14.76 12.95 8.27
N ASN A 403 -14.00 13.11 9.36
CA ASN A 403 -13.42 14.38 9.78
C ASN A 403 -11.89 14.31 9.68
N ILE A 404 -11.33 14.94 8.65
CA ILE A 404 -9.92 14.92 8.29
C ILE A 404 -9.35 16.31 8.56
N ARG A 405 -8.59 16.47 9.65
CA ARG A 405 -8.14 17.80 10.06
C ARG A 405 -6.71 17.89 10.57
N ASN A 406 -6.07 19.04 10.39
CA ASN A 406 -4.71 19.32 10.86
C ASN A 406 -3.64 18.32 10.37
N ASN A 407 -3.85 17.60 9.27
CA ASN A 407 -2.85 16.66 8.77
C ASN A 407 -1.82 17.40 7.92
N SER A 408 -0.55 16.99 8.04
CA SER A 408 0.58 17.50 7.26
C SER A 408 0.96 16.48 6.19
N LEU A 409 0.72 16.82 4.93
CA LEU A 409 0.89 15.99 3.75
C LEU A 409 2.03 16.55 2.90
N MET A 410 3.13 15.82 2.77
CA MET A 410 4.34 16.36 2.13
C MET A 410 4.93 15.39 1.12
N ASP A 411 5.33 15.87 -0.05
CA ASP A 411 6.15 15.09 -1.00
C ASP A 411 5.55 13.70 -1.34
N ASN A 412 4.21 13.58 -1.37
CA ASN A 412 3.57 12.40 -1.93
C ASN A 412 3.66 12.47 -3.46
N TYR A 413 3.62 11.34 -4.15
CA TYR A 413 4.00 11.30 -5.58
C TYR A 413 2.86 11.68 -6.53
N GLU A 414 1.61 11.42 -6.15
CA GLU A 414 0.42 11.79 -6.94
C GLU A 414 -0.36 12.87 -6.19
N GLU A 415 -1.12 12.48 -5.16
CA GLU A 415 -2.00 13.39 -4.42
C GLU A 415 -1.68 13.48 -2.94
N GLY A 416 -1.98 14.64 -2.34
CA GLY A 416 -2.02 14.74 -0.89
C GLY A 416 -3.28 14.08 -0.35
N ILE A 417 -4.44 14.46 -0.89
CA ILE A 417 -5.73 13.84 -0.61
C ILE A 417 -6.45 13.53 -1.91
N TYR A 418 -6.97 12.32 -2.04
CA TYR A 418 -7.80 11.91 -3.17
C TYR A 418 -9.15 11.40 -2.66
N LEU A 419 -10.25 11.90 -3.25
CA LEU A 419 -11.62 11.43 -3.01
C LEU A 419 -12.21 10.70 -4.22
N PHE A 420 -12.78 9.51 -3.99
CA PHE A 420 -13.56 8.76 -4.97
C PHE A 420 -14.91 8.34 -4.38
N TYR A 421 -16.02 8.76 -5.00
CA TYR A 421 -17.38 8.45 -4.51
C TYR A 421 -17.56 8.71 -3.00
N SER A 422 -16.93 9.76 -2.48
CA SER A 422 -16.77 10.00 -1.03
C SER A 422 -17.37 11.35 -0.66
N ASP A 423 -18.67 11.36 -0.43
CA ASP A 423 -19.47 12.55 -0.13
C ASP A 423 -19.48 12.89 1.37
N ASP A 424 -19.97 14.08 1.72
CA ASP A 424 -20.27 14.49 3.10
C ASP A 424 -19.07 14.49 4.09
N ASN A 425 -17.83 14.64 3.62
CA ASN A 425 -16.66 14.68 4.50
C ASN A 425 -16.24 16.12 4.86
N ILE A 426 -15.56 16.27 6.00
CA ILE A 426 -15.05 17.56 6.50
C ILE A 426 -13.52 17.54 6.47
N PHE A 427 -12.94 18.52 5.80
CA PHE A 427 -11.50 18.76 5.70
C PHE A 427 -11.15 20.12 6.29
N LEU A 428 -10.42 20.14 7.40
CA LEU A 428 -10.11 21.37 8.12
C LEU A 428 -8.61 21.52 8.40
N ASN A 429 -7.99 22.65 8.08
CA ASN A 429 -6.60 22.96 8.46
C ASN A 429 -5.55 21.92 8.00
N ASN A 430 -5.79 21.19 6.91
CA ASN A 430 -4.77 20.29 6.36
C ASN A 430 -3.76 21.10 5.53
N SER A 431 -2.48 20.73 5.64
CA SER A 431 -1.38 21.38 4.94
C SER A 431 -0.79 20.42 3.92
N PHE A 432 -0.68 20.87 2.68
CA PHE A 432 -0.11 20.14 1.57
C PHE A 432 1.19 20.82 1.11
N ASN A 433 2.22 20.04 0.81
CA ASN A 433 3.48 20.53 0.25
C ASN A 433 3.91 19.64 -0.92
N GLY A 434 3.98 20.23 -2.12
CA GLY A 434 4.33 19.53 -3.37
C GLY A 434 3.19 18.78 -4.06
N THR A 435 2.02 18.66 -3.43
CA THR A 435 0.80 18.02 -3.96
C THR A 435 -0.44 18.80 -3.51
N GLY A 436 -1.62 18.43 -4.01
CA GLY A 436 -2.89 19.05 -3.65
C GLY A 436 -3.98 18.07 -3.28
N LEU A 437 -5.21 18.53 -3.45
CA LEU A 437 -6.45 17.78 -3.34
C LEU A 437 -6.97 17.43 -4.74
N PHE A 438 -7.37 16.19 -4.92
CA PHE A 438 -8.13 15.75 -6.09
C PHE A 438 -9.44 15.10 -5.65
N LEU A 439 -10.50 15.32 -6.44
CA LEU A 439 -11.80 14.73 -6.19
C LEU A 439 -12.46 14.22 -7.47
N ARG A 440 -13.10 13.07 -7.35
CA ARG A 440 -13.81 12.42 -8.43
C ARG A 440 -15.14 11.88 -7.92
N ASP A 441 -16.20 12.33 -8.58
CA ASP A 441 -17.56 11.87 -8.29
C ASP A 441 -17.87 11.97 -6.78
N SER A 442 -17.42 13.05 -6.14
CA SER A 442 -17.51 13.28 -4.69
C SER A 442 -18.02 14.70 -4.44
N ASN A 443 -19.18 14.85 -3.81
CA ASN A 443 -19.94 16.08 -3.65
C ASN A 443 -20.21 16.34 -2.16
N ASP A 444 -20.80 17.50 -1.84
CA ASP A 444 -21.23 17.85 -0.47
C ASP A 444 -20.10 17.78 0.57
N ASN A 445 -18.86 18.00 0.14
CA ASN A 445 -17.68 17.99 1.00
C ASN A 445 -17.33 19.42 1.47
N ILE A 446 -16.88 19.56 2.71
CA ILE A 446 -16.53 20.86 3.30
C ILE A 446 -15.01 20.99 3.43
N PHE A 447 -14.42 21.98 2.74
CA PHE A 447 -13.01 22.32 2.84
C PHE A 447 -12.82 23.70 3.47
N THR A 448 -12.27 23.74 4.68
CA THR A 448 -12.06 24.99 5.43
C THR A 448 -10.61 25.13 5.85
N ASP A 449 -10.01 26.31 5.64
CA ASP A 449 -8.66 26.67 6.10
C ASP A 449 -7.55 25.68 5.71
N ASN A 450 -7.71 24.93 4.61
CA ASN A 450 -6.67 24.05 4.08
C ASN A 450 -5.69 24.86 3.23
N ASN A 451 -4.40 24.50 3.26
CA ASN A 451 -3.35 25.22 2.55
C ASN A 451 -2.51 24.30 1.66
N VAL A 452 -2.25 24.72 0.44
CA VAL A 452 -1.30 24.10 -0.49
C VAL A 452 -0.10 25.03 -0.63
N ASN A 453 1.10 24.53 -0.29
CA ASN A 453 2.36 25.30 -0.28
C ASN A 453 2.25 26.61 0.51
N GLU A 454 1.72 26.53 1.73
CA GLU A 454 1.48 27.65 2.65
C GLU A 454 0.43 28.69 2.17
N LYS A 455 -0.22 28.47 1.04
CA LYS A 455 -1.28 29.34 0.48
C LYS A 455 -2.65 28.66 0.56
N PRO A 456 -3.76 29.40 0.64
CA PRO A 456 -5.10 28.82 0.71
C PRO A 456 -5.42 27.87 -0.45
N LEU A 457 -6.11 26.78 -0.14
CA LEU A 457 -6.87 25.97 -1.09
C LEU A 457 -8.26 26.60 -1.26
N ILE A 458 -8.62 26.93 -2.50
CA ILE A 458 -9.95 27.42 -2.82
C ILE A 458 -10.78 26.26 -3.38
N TYR A 459 -11.90 25.96 -2.73
CA TYR A 459 -12.90 25.00 -3.18
C TYR A 459 -14.26 25.67 -3.21
N PHE A 460 -14.97 25.55 -4.34
CA PHE A 460 -16.36 25.99 -4.47
C PHE A 460 -17.19 24.92 -5.16
N GLU A 461 -18.42 24.78 -4.72
CA GLU A 461 -19.40 23.82 -5.20
C GLU A 461 -20.73 24.54 -5.47
N GLU A 462 -21.30 24.36 -6.66
CA GLU A 462 -22.59 24.95 -7.07
C GLU A 462 -22.68 26.49 -7.00
N GLU A 463 -21.54 27.18 -6.99
CA GLU A 463 -21.48 28.65 -6.97
C GLU A 463 -21.40 29.29 -8.37
N SER A 464 -21.75 30.58 -8.45
CA SER A 464 -21.64 31.37 -9.68
C SER A 464 -21.13 32.79 -9.47
N ASP A 465 -20.68 33.42 -10.55
CA ASP A 465 -20.37 34.87 -10.64
C ASP A 465 -19.24 35.35 -9.70
N LEU A 466 -18.35 34.45 -9.25
CA LEU A 466 -17.23 34.80 -8.39
C LEU A 466 -15.96 35.12 -9.18
N ILE A 467 -15.15 36.04 -8.65
CA ILE A 467 -13.91 36.54 -9.27
C ILE A 467 -12.73 36.34 -8.33
N PHE A 468 -11.73 35.60 -8.79
CA PHE A 468 -10.43 35.43 -8.16
C PHE A 468 -9.38 36.19 -8.97
N GLU A 469 -8.97 37.34 -8.47
CA GLU A 469 -8.00 38.22 -9.12
C GLU A 469 -6.94 38.72 -8.14
N ASN A 470 -5.66 38.59 -8.51
CA ASN A 470 -4.51 39.06 -7.72
C ASN A 470 -4.51 38.52 -6.27
N VAL A 471 -5.00 37.30 -6.07
CA VAL A 471 -5.04 36.63 -4.76
C VAL A 471 -3.91 35.61 -4.63
N GLU A 472 -3.40 35.42 -3.41
CA GLU A 472 -2.49 34.33 -3.10
C GLU A 472 -3.31 33.05 -2.88
N VAL A 473 -3.06 32.05 -3.73
CA VAL A 473 -3.76 30.77 -3.71
C VAL A 473 -2.77 29.66 -4.08
N GLY A 474 -2.91 28.50 -3.44
CA GLY A 474 -2.08 27.33 -3.71
C GLY A 474 -2.70 26.41 -4.76
N GLN A 475 -4.03 26.29 -4.75
CA GLN A 475 -4.81 25.46 -5.67
C GLN A 475 -6.26 25.98 -5.74
N ILE A 476 -6.91 25.85 -6.89
CA ILE A 476 -8.33 26.16 -7.10
C ILE A 476 -9.06 24.91 -7.62
N ILE A 477 -10.17 24.55 -7.00
CA ILE A 477 -11.07 23.49 -7.45
C ILE A 477 -12.50 24.05 -7.51
N LEU A 478 -13.14 23.88 -8.67
CA LEU A 478 -14.52 24.28 -8.92
C LEU A 478 -15.34 23.05 -9.30
N LEU A 479 -16.42 22.80 -8.56
CA LEU A 479 -17.34 21.68 -8.78
C LEU A 479 -18.73 22.23 -9.10
N ASN A 480 -19.30 21.88 -10.26
CA ASN A 480 -20.62 22.34 -10.67
C ASN A 480 -20.80 23.88 -10.67
N CYS A 481 -19.73 24.66 -10.85
CA CYS A 481 -19.78 26.12 -10.85
C CYS A 481 -20.06 26.70 -12.24
N THR A 482 -20.57 27.93 -12.31
CA THR A 482 -20.73 28.66 -13.59
C THR A 482 -20.23 30.09 -13.50
N ASP A 483 -19.81 30.66 -14.63
CA ASP A 483 -19.51 32.10 -14.74
C ASP A 483 -18.39 32.58 -13.78
N MET A 484 -17.43 31.70 -13.48
CA MET A 484 -16.31 31.99 -12.58
C MET A 484 -15.17 32.67 -13.35
N ILE A 485 -14.49 33.64 -12.72
CA ILE A 485 -13.35 34.33 -13.32
C ILE A 485 -12.09 34.09 -12.48
N ILE A 486 -11.07 33.47 -13.07
CA ILE A 486 -9.78 33.17 -12.45
C ILE A 486 -8.67 33.88 -13.22
N LYS A 487 -8.07 34.94 -12.64
CA LYS A 487 -7.06 35.73 -13.36
C LYS A 487 -5.94 36.32 -12.53
N ASN A 488 -4.80 36.54 -13.20
CA ASN A 488 -3.61 37.17 -12.61
C ASN A 488 -3.08 36.45 -11.35
N LEU A 489 -3.07 35.12 -11.37
CA LEU A 489 -2.63 34.28 -10.25
C LEU A 489 -1.27 33.61 -10.53
N GLU A 490 -0.55 33.27 -9.45
CA GLU A 490 0.69 32.50 -9.47
C GLU A 490 0.53 31.17 -8.72
N LEU A 491 0.46 30.07 -9.47
CA LEU A 491 0.19 28.72 -8.96
C LEU A 491 1.34 27.78 -9.33
N SER A 492 1.84 27.01 -8.35
CA SER A 492 2.96 26.11 -8.60
C SER A 492 3.14 25.00 -7.57
N ASN A 493 3.79 23.91 -7.98
CA ASN A 493 4.18 22.77 -7.14
C ASN A 493 2.98 22.09 -6.45
N THR A 494 1.90 21.85 -7.19
CA THR A 494 0.75 21.05 -6.74
C THR A 494 0.42 19.96 -7.78
N SER A 495 -0.51 19.07 -7.45
CA SER A 495 -1.07 18.10 -8.39
C SER A 495 -1.86 18.83 -9.49
N GLU A 496 -3.09 19.26 -9.21
CA GLU A 496 -3.87 20.13 -10.10
C GLU A 496 -3.80 21.57 -9.62
N SER A 497 -3.29 22.50 -10.42
CA SER A 497 -3.29 23.92 -10.06
C SER A 497 -4.69 24.55 -10.12
N ILE A 498 -5.39 24.32 -11.23
CA ILE A 498 -6.79 24.73 -11.43
C ILE A 498 -7.56 23.52 -11.97
N LEU A 499 -8.55 23.06 -11.22
CA LEU A 499 -9.41 21.93 -11.56
C LEU A 499 -10.86 22.39 -11.69
N LEU A 500 -11.45 22.18 -12.87
CA LEU A 500 -12.87 22.39 -13.15
C LEU A 500 -13.52 21.03 -13.35
N ILE A 501 -14.53 20.73 -12.54
CA ILE A 501 -15.33 19.52 -12.64
C ILE A 501 -16.78 19.95 -12.86
N SER A 502 -17.37 19.53 -13.97
CA SER A 502 -18.75 19.89 -14.32
C SER A 502 -19.03 21.39 -14.29
N SER A 503 -18.00 22.22 -14.52
CA SER A 503 -18.05 23.67 -14.34
C SER A 503 -17.96 24.38 -15.67
N ASN A 504 -18.92 25.26 -15.96
CA ASN A 504 -19.16 25.77 -17.31
C ASN A 504 -19.06 27.30 -17.37
N ASN A 505 -18.90 27.86 -18.57
CA ASN A 505 -18.87 29.32 -18.79
C ASN A 505 -17.81 30.08 -17.95
N CYS A 506 -16.76 29.40 -17.48
CA CYS A 506 -15.72 30.01 -16.66
C CYS A 506 -14.62 30.63 -17.54
N THR A 507 -13.98 31.68 -17.04
CA THR A 507 -12.84 32.36 -17.70
C THR A 507 -11.57 32.23 -16.87
N ILE A 508 -10.55 31.55 -17.40
CA ILE A 508 -9.22 31.41 -16.80
C ILE A 508 -8.24 32.24 -17.63
N SER A 509 -7.73 33.35 -17.10
CA SER A 509 -6.90 34.26 -17.89
C SER A 509 -5.68 34.87 -17.21
N SER A 510 -4.61 35.09 -17.98
CA SER A 510 -3.41 35.82 -17.51
C SER A 510 -2.75 35.23 -16.25
N ASN A 511 -2.87 33.91 -16.03
CA ASN A 511 -2.24 33.23 -14.89
C ASN A 511 -0.84 32.71 -15.23
N ASN A 512 0.03 32.59 -14.23
CA ASN A 512 1.33 31.95 -14.33
C ASN A 512 1.32 30.63 -13.54
N ILE A 513 1.35 29.50 -14.25
CA ILE A 513 1.09 28.17 -13.71
C ILE A 513 2.29 27.26 -14.02
N THR A 514 3.03 26.86 -12.98
CA THR A 514 4.32 26.18 -13.18
C THR A 514 4.59 24.99 -12.27
N LYS A 515 5.28 23.95 -12.77
CA LYS A 515 5.73 22.80 -11.97
C LYS A 515 4.61 22.01 -11.29
N ASN A 516 3.51 21.78 -12.00
CA ASN A 516 2.39 20.97 -11.52
C ASN A 516 2.28 19.65 -12.27
N ILE A 517 1.56 18.68 -11.70
CA ILE A 517 1.17 17.48 -12.48
C ILE A 517 0.22 17.92 -13.59
N TYR A 518 -0.84 18.65 -13.23
CA TYR A 518 -1.77 19.29 -14.15
C TYR A 518 -1.79 20.81 -13.92
N GLY A 519 -1.53 21.58 -14.98
CA GLY A 519 -1.61 23.03 -14.91
C GLY A 519 -3.07 23.51 -14.80
N ILE A 520 -3.86 23.24 -15.84
CA ILE A 520 -5.31 23.46 -15.85
C ILE A 520 -5.97 22.16 -16.32
N TYR A 521 -6.91 21.65 -15.55
CA TYR A 521 -7.66 20.45 -15.88
C TYR A 521 -9.17 20.73 -15.89
N LEU A 522 -9.80 20.49 -17.04
CA LEU A 522 -11.24 20.53 -17.25
C LEU A 522 -11.77 19.11 -17.40
N LYS A 523 -12.76 18.76 -16.60
CA LYS A 523 -13.44 17.48 -16.62
C LYS A 523 -14.95 17.70 -16.68
N TYR A 524 -15.60 17.18 -17.71
CA TYR A 524 -17.04 17.42 -17.95
C TYR A 524 -17.42 18.91 -17.98
N SER A 525 -16.50 19.77 -18.41
CA SER A 525 -16.57 21.23 -18.22
C SER A 525 -16.59 21.94 -19.58
N ASP A 526 -17.74 22.49 -19.93
CA ASP A 526 -18.06 22.99 -21.26
C ASP A 526 -18.05 24.52 -21.32
N ASP A 527 -17.93 25.06 -22.54
CA ASP A 527 -18.11 26.49 -22.83
C ASP A 527 -17.16 27.45 -22.05
N ASN A 528 -15.99 26.98 -21.63
CA ASN A 528 -15.01 27.77 -20.89
C ASN A 528 -14.03 28.52 -21.80
N ILE A 529 -13.49 29.63 -21.29
CA ILE A 529 -12.48 30.47 -21.96
C ILE A 529 -11.16 30.39 -21.20
N ILE A 530 -10.10 29.93 -21.85
CA ILE A 530 -8.74 29.83 -21.29
C ILE A 530 -7.83 30.70 -22.14
N GLU A 531 -7.46 31.89 -21.65
CA GLU A 531 -6.70 32.86 -22.44
C GLU A 531 -5.49 33.51 -21.79
N LYS A 532 -4.44 33.76 -22.57
CA LYS A 532 -3.25 34.54 -22.15
C LYS A 532 -2.52 33.96 -20.93
N ASN A 533 -2.70 32.68 -20.62
CA ASN A 533 -2.01 32.02 -19.50
C ASN A 533 -0.58 31.61 -19.90
N ASN A 534 0.31 31.60 -18.92
CA ASN A 534 1.68 31.11 -19.04
C ASN A 534 1.80 29.78 -18.28
N LEU A 535 1.89 28.68 -19.01
CA LEU A 535 1.88 27.32 -18.48
C LEU A 535 3.24 26.65 -18.72
N LEU A 536 4.09 26.64 -17.70
CA LEU A 536 5.51 26.27 -17.83
C LEU A 536 5.90 25.08 -16.95
N ASP A 537 6.72 24.18 -17.47
CA ASP A 537 7.37 23.12 -16.68
C ASP A 537 6.38 22.21 -15.89
N ASN A 538 5.16 22.00 -16.38
CA ASN A 538 4.17 21.07 -15.83
C ASN A 538 4.27 19.68 -16.51
N ASN A 539 3.67 18.62 -15.96
CA ASN A 539 3.53 17.38 -16.73
C ASN A 539 2.52 17.58 -17.87
N ASP A 540 1.24 17.67 -17.54
CA ASP A 540 0.19 18.03 -18.49
C ASP A 540 -0.20 19.49 -18.27
N SER A 541 0.13 20.36 -19.22
CA SER A 541 -0.11 21.79 -19.02
C SER A 541 -1.59 22.15 -19.05
N LEU A 542 -2.33 21.70 -20.06
CA LEU A 542 -3.75 21.95 -20.20
C LEU A 542 -4.45 20.68 -20.67
N TYR A 543 -5.30 20.12 -19.82
CA TYR A 543 -6.04 18.89 -20.11
C TYR A 543 -7.54 19.15 -20.11
N LEU A 544 -8.22 18.75 -21.19
CA LEU A 544 -9.67 18.72 -21.31
C LEU A 544 -10.10 17.26 -21.47
N ASP A 545 -10.99 16.79 -20.60
CA ASP A 545 -11.56 15.46 -20.65
C ASP A 545 -13.08 15.54 -20.64
N TYR A 546 -13.72 14.99 -21.68
CA TYR A 546 -15.17 15.09 -21.90
C TYR A 546 -15.70 16.53 -21.76
N SER A 547 -14.97 17.50 -22.29
CA SER A 547 -15.17 18.94 -22.07
C SER A 547 -15.28 19.66 -23.43
N ASP A 548 -16.50 20.00 -23.80
CA ASP A 548 -16.89 20.45 -25.14
C ASP A 548 -16.95 21.97 -25.27
N ASN A 549 -16.84 22.47 -26.51
CA ASN A 549 -17.05 23.88 -26.86
C ASN A 549 -16.15 24.91 -26.14
N ASN A 550 -15.00 24.51 -25.62
CA ASN A 550 -14.08 25.42 -24.94
C ASN A 550 -13.21 26.22 -25.92
N SER A 551 -12.83 27.45 -25.54
CA SER A 551 -11.97 28.36 -26.30
C SER A 551 -10.62 28.56 -25.61
N LEU A 552 -9.55 28.11 -26.26
CA LEU A 552 -8.18 28.14 -25.75
C LEU A 552 -7.38 29.13 -26.61
N SER A 553 -7.07 30.33 -26.10
CA SER A 553 -6.46 31.37 -26.93
C SER A 553 -5.27 32.11 -26.33
N GLN A 554 -4.28 32.42 -27.16
CA GLN A 554 -3.12 33.26 -26.76
C GLN A 554 -2.33 32.74 -25.56
N ASN A 555 -2.40 31.45 -25.23
CA ASN A 555 -1.64 30.86 -24.13
C ASN A 555 -0.19 30.57 -24.56
N ASN A 556 0.73 30.74 -23.62
CA ASN A 556 2.13 30.38 -23.77
C ASN A 556 2.42 29.10 -22.98
N ILE A 557 2.63 28.00 -23.69
CA ILE A 557 2.76 26.64 -23.14
C ILE A 557 4.15 26.12 -23.45
N LYS A 558 4.96 25.89 -22.42
CA LYS A 558 6.37 25.56 -22.65
C LYS A 558 6.98 24.60 -21.62
N ASN A 559 7.89 23.73 -22.09
CA ASN A 559 8.67 22.80 -21.27
C ASN A 559 7.83 21.79 -20.48
N ASN A 560 6.65 21.43 -20.96
CA ASN A 560 5.81 20.44 -20.29
C ASN A 560 6.07 19.03 -20.82
N THR A 561 5.49 17.99 -20.20
CA THR A 561 5.44 16.66 -20.83
C THR A 561 4.53 16.71 -22.05
N ILE A 562 3.26 17.09 -21.86
CA ILE A 562 2.29 17.36 -22.92
C ILE A 562 1.81 18.81 -22.78
N GLY A 563 1.76 19.53 -23.91
CA GLY A 563 1.31 20.92 -23.93
C GLY A 563 -0.20 21.05 -23.73
N ILE A 564 -0.98 20.66 -24.74
CA ILE A 564 -2.45 20.62 -24.69
C ILE A 564 -2.90 19.19 -24.96
N ASN A 565 -3.73 18.63 -24.08
CA ASN A 565 -4.35 17.33 -24.27
C ASN A 565 -5.88 17.49 -24.29
N ILE A 566 -6.52 16.97 -25.33
CA ILE A 566 -7.99 17.01 -25.49
C ILE A 566 -8.49 15.57 -25.67
N GLY A 567 -9.09 15.03 -24.62
CA GLY A 567 -9.64 13.67 -24.52
C GLY A 567 -11.17 13.68 -24.64
N TYR A 568 -11.72 12.80 -25.48
CA TYR A 568 -13.16 12.55 -25.60
C TYR A 568 -14.04 13.81 -25.74
N SER A 569 -13.51 14.87 -26.36
CA SER A 569 -14.17 16.18 -26.43
C SER A 569 -14.37 16.68 -27.87
N THR A 570 -15.33 17.57 -28.07
CA THR A 570 -15.79 18.11 -29.35
C THR A 570 -16.03 19.62 -29.33
N GLY A 571 -16.00 20.27 -30.48
CA GLY A 571 -16.32 21.70 -30.59
C GLY A 571 -15.26 22.65 -30.02
N ASN A 572 -14.13 22.17 -29.52
CA ASN A 572 -13.11 23.02 -28.91
C ASN A 572 -12.31 23.81 -29.95
N THR A 573 -12.00 25.07 -29.63
CA THR A 573 -11.22 25.98 -30.48
C THR A 573 -9.89 26.32 -29.82
N VAL A 574 -8.78 25.93 -30.45
CA VAL A 574 -7.40 26.23 -30.03
C VAL A 574 -6.81 27.25 -31.01
N ILE A 575 -6.66 28.50 -30.59
CA ILE A 575 -6.28 29.60 -31.49
C ILE A 575 -5.18 30.52 -30.95
N TYR A 576 -4.21 30.88 -31.80
CA TYR A 576 -3.12 31.82 -31.45
C TYR A 576 -2.24 31.41 -30.25
N ASN A 577 -2.19 30.12 -29.89
CA ASN A 577 -1.33 29.65 -28.81
C ASN A 577 0.12 29.47 -29.27
N ASN A 578 1.05 29.66 -28.35
CA ASN A 578 2.48 29.42 -28.54
C ASN A 578 2.90 28.20 -27.71
N ILE A 579 3.23 27.09 -28.37
CA ILE A 579 3.44 25.79 -27.73
C ILE A 579 4.83 25.27 -28.09
N THR A 580 5.72 25.15 -27.10
CA THR A 580 7.12 24.84 -27.41
C THR A 580 7.86 24.00 -26.38
N SER A 581 8.85 23.23 -26.86
CA SER A 581 9.82 22.56 -26.00
C SER A 581 9.21 21.53 -25.05
N ASN A 582 8.02 20.99 -25.39
CA ASN A 582 7.41 19.92 -24.60
C ASN A 582 8.09 18.58 -24.91
N THR A 583 8.32 17.76 -23.89
CA THR A 583 9.16 16.55 -24.02
C THR A 583 8.48 15.43 -24.80
N GLU A 584 7.15 15.43 -24.85
CA GLU A 584 6.35 14.57 -25.72
C GLU A 584 5.60 15.42 -26.77
N THR A 585 4.29 15.54 -26.64
CA THR A 585 3.45 16.14 -27.68
C THR A 585 3.10 17.60 -27.37
N GLY A 586 3.18 18.47 -28.38
CA GLY A 586 2.70 19.85 -28.27
C GLY A 586 1.19 19.92 -28.08
N ILE A 587 0.41 19.37 -29.03
CA ILE A 587 -1.04 19.25 -28.93
C ILE A 587 -1.48 17.81 -29.26
N SER A 588 -2.25 17.19 -28.37
CA SER A 588 -2.76 15.83 -28.50
C SER A 588 -4.29 15.81 -28.48
N PHE A 589 -4.91 15.08 -29.41
CA PHE A 589 -6.34 14.77 -29.43
C PHE A 589 -6.58 13.27 -29.41
N ARG A 590 -7.23 12.79 -28.35
CA ARG A 590 -7.53 11.37 -28.13
C ARG A 590 -9.04 11.15 -28.09
N TYR A 591 -9.57 10.39 -29.05
CA TYR A 591 -10.93 9.86 -29.03
C TYR A 591 -12.12 10.86 -29.02
N GLY A 592 -11.92 12.10 -29.49
CA GLY A 592 -12.98 13.10 -29.78
C GLY A 592 -13.05 13.52 -31.25
N GLY A 593 -13.77 14.60 -31.56
CA GLY A 593 -13.85 15.10 -32.94
C GLY A 593 -14.45 16.50 -33.12
N ILE A 594 -14.36 17.05 -34.34
CA ILE A 594 -14.91 18.37 -34.67
C ILE A 594 -14.28 19.50 -33.82
N ASN A 595 -12.95 19.45 -33.64
CA ASN A 595 -12.19 20.51 -32.96
C ASN A 595 -11.36 21.32 -33.97
N TYR A 596 -11.07 22.57 -33.61
CA TYR A 596 -10.45 23.57 -34.48
C TYR A 596 -9.10 24.01 -33.94
N LEU A 597 -8.00 23.74 -34.66
CA LEU A 597 -6.66 24.24 -34.35
C LEU A 597 -6.30 25.28 -35.39
N ILE A 598 -6.31 26.56 -34.98
CA ILE A 598 -6.20 27.68 -35.92
C ILE A 598 -5.04 28.59 -35.52
N GLN A 599 -4.15 28.92 -36.46
CA GLN A 599 -3.15 29.98 -36.26
C GLN A 599 -2.23 29.83 -35.03
N ASN A 600 -2.00 28.61 -34.55
CA ASN A 600 -1.06 28.32 -33.45
C ASN A 600 0.38 28.24 -33.96
N THR A 601 1.34 28.49 -33.06
CA THR A 601 2.78 28.32 -33.30
C THR A 601 3.31 27.19 -32.42
N ILE A 602 3.75 26.09 -33.04
CA ILE A 602 4.06 24.83 -32.36
C ILE A 602 5.46 24.33 -32.78
N PHE A 603 6.42 24.33 -31.85
CA PHE A 603 7.81 24.03 -32.22
C PHE A 603 8.69 23.46 -31.12
N ASN A 604 9.76 22.74 -31.50
CA ASN A 604 10.70 22.09 -30.59
C ASN A 604 10.08 21.03 -29.65
N ASN A 605 8.96 20.41 -30.03
CA ASN A 605 8.39 19.28 -29.27
C ASN A 605 8.89 17.95 -29.83
N LEU A 606 8.66 16.82 -29.15
CA LEU A 606 8.90 15.50 -29.77
C LEU A 606 7.95 15.33 -30.97
N ILE A 607 6.65 15.52 -30.75
CA ILE A 607 5.63 15.59 -31.80
C ILE A 607 4.93 16.94 -31.71
N GLY A 608 4.79 17.65 -32.83
CA GLY A 608 4.10 18.94 -32.83
C GLY A 608 2.60 18.80 -32.51
N ILE A 609 1.88 18.09 -33.40
CA ILE A 609 0.44 17.80 -33.23
C ILE A 609 0.20 16.30 -33.43
N GLU A 610 -0.58 15.69 -32.54
CA GLU A 610 -1.06 14.32 -32.64
C GLU A 610 -2.60 14.28 -32.67
N LEU A 611 -3.19 13.75 -33.75
CA LEU A 611 -4.65 13.67 -33.93
C LEU A 611 -5.14 12.24 -34.18
N TYR A 612 -5.66 11.60 -33.13
CA TYR A 612 -6.37 10.32 -33.23
C TYR A 612 -7.89 10.45 -33.27
N GLY A 613 -8.42 11.65 -33.01
CA GLY A 613 -9.83 12.01 -33.18
C GLY A 613 -10.29 12.12 -34.64
N TYR A 614 -11.60 12.29 -34.84
CA TYR A 614 -12.24 12.40 -36.17
C TYR A 614 -12.71 13.81 -36.50
N GLU A 615 -12.82 14.16 -37.78
CA GLU A 615 -13.43 15.42 -38.25
C GLU A 615 -12.81 16.71 -37.67
N ASN A 616 -11.54 16.67 -37.24
CA ASN A 616 -10.83 17.84 -36.71
C ASN A 616 -10.25 18.69 -37.84
N ILE A 617 -10.18 19.99 -37.63
CA ILE A 617 -9.66 20.98 -38.59
C ILE A 617 -8.38 21.58 -38.04
N VAL A 618 -7.29 21.46 -38.80
CA VAL A 618 -6.00 22.10 -38.53
C VAL A 618 -5.76 23.11 -39.63
N ASP A 619 -5.92 24.40 -39.32
CA ASP A 619 -5.86 25.49 -40.28
C ASP A 619 -4.81 26.55 -39.91
N ARG A 620 -3.97 26.96 -40.87
CA ARG A 620 -3.05 28.12 -40.73
C ARG A 620 -2.06 28.07 -39.57
N ASN A 621 -1.69 26.90 -39.07
CA ASN A 621 -0.71 26.75 -38.00
C ASN A 621 0.74 26.79 -38.52
N ARG A 622 1.67 27.26 -37.69
CA ARG A 622 3.13 27.19 -37.92
C ARG A 622 3.71 26.08 -37.06
N ILE A 623 4.22 25.02 -37.70
CA ILE A 623 4.65 23.79 -37.03
C ILE A 623 6.08 23.45 -37.48
N TYR A 624 7.06 23.65 -36.61
CA TYR A 624 8.46 23.56 -37.03
C TYR A 624 9.42 23.03 -35.96
N SER A 625 10.59 22.53 -36.37
CA SER A 625 11.65 22.09 -35.46
C SER A 625 11.26 21.03 -34.44
N ASN A 626 10.18 20.27 -34.68
CA ASN A 626 9.82 19.13 -33.86
C ASN A 626 10.70 17.92 -34.20
N ILE A 627 10.95 17.06 -33.21
CA ILE A 627 11.99 16.02 -33.28
C ILE A 627 11.54 14.83 -34.15
N GLU A 628 10.35 14.28 -33.92
CA GLU A 628 9.87 13.07 -34.61
C GLU A 628 8.94 13.37 -35.78
N SER A 629 7.98 14.27 -35.59
CA SER A 629 7.03 14.67 -36.64
C SER A 629 6.43 16.03 -36.34
N GLY A 630 6.19 16.83 -37.38
CA GLY A 630 5.39 18.04 -37.26
C GLY A 630 3.95 17.70 -36.88
N ILE A 631 3.29 16.87 -37.69
CA ILE A 631 1.94 16.37 -37.41
C ILE A 631 1.89 14.85 -37.55
N GLN A 632 1.24 14.16 -36.63
CA GLN A 632 0.84 12.76 -36.72
C GLN A 632 -0.68 12.61 -36.73
N LEU A 633 -1.22 11.86 -37.69
CA LEU A 633 -2.66 11.66 -37.89
C LEU A 633 -3.01 10.18 -37.87
N GLY A 634 -3.91 9.75 -36.98
CA GLY A 634 -4.44 8.38 -37.00
C GLY A 634 -5.95 8.26 -37.09
N GLY A 635 -6.71 9.32 -36.84
CA GLY A 635 -8.17 9.32 -36.87
C GLY A 635 -8.79 9.26 -38.27
N ARG A 636 -9.99 9.81 -38.47
CA ARG A 636 -10.68 9.83 -39.78
C ARG A 636 -11.21 11.20 -40.11
N GLU A 637 -11.30 11.53 -41.39
CA GLU A 637 -12.04 12.70 -41.88
C GLU A 637 -11.50 14.04 -41.33
N ASN A 638 -10.24 14.06 -40.89
CA ASN A 638 -9.57 15.27 -40.46
C ASN A 638 -9.16 16.12 -41.68
N GLU A 639 -9.22 17.43 -41.54
CA GLU A 639 -8.84 18.41 -42.55
C GLU A 639 -7.60 19.18 -42.11
N ILE A 640 -6.54 19.13 -42.94
CA ILE A 640 -5.28 19.84 -42.71
C ILE A 640 -5.11 20.82 -43.86
N THR A 641 -5.23 22.11 -43.56
CA THR A 641 -5.23 23.13 -44.60
C THR A 641 -4.45 24.38 -44.24
N MET A 642 -3.81 25.00 -45.24
CA MET A 642 -3.09 26.27 -45.08
C MET A 642 -1.99 26.30 -44.00
N ASN A 643 -1.48 25.15 -43.54
CA ASN A 643 -0.44 25.10 -42.52
C ASN A 643 0.95 25.28 -43.11
N SER A 644 1.86 25.81 -42.30
CA SER A 644 3.30 25.89 -42.58
C SER A 644 4.05 24.89 -41.71
N ILE A 645 4.49 23.78 -42.30
CA ILE A 645 5.12 22.63 -41.64
C ILE A 645 6.55 22.50 -42.15
N TYR A 646 7.53 22.98 -41.38
CA TYR A 646 8.89 23.13 -41.90
C TYR A 646 10.00 22.90 -40.87
N ASN A 647 11.22 22.61 -41.31
CA ASN A 647 12.39 22.46 -40.45
C ASN A 647 12.22 21.46 -39.29
N ASN A 648 11.31 20.48 -39.39
CA ASN A 648 11.22 19.41 -38.40
C ASN A 648 12.38 18.43 -38.62
N GLN A 649 12.98 17.92 -37.53
CA GLN A 649 14.08 16.93 -37.60
C GLN A 649 13.57 15.58 -38.12
N GLY A 650 12.29 15.29 -37.87
CA GLY A 650 11.61 14.12 -38.38
C GLY A 650 10.73 14.44 -39.60
N ASN A 651 9.60 13.75 -39.71
CA ASN A 651 8.69 13.94 -40.84
C ASN A 651 7.93 15.28 -40.73
N GLY A 652 7.51 15.84 -41.86
CA GLY A 652 6.57 16.96 -41.84
C GLY A 652 5.19 16.50 -41.34
N LEU A 653 4.59 15.57 -42.10
CA LEU A 653 3.25 15.05 -41.84
C LEU A 653 3.23 13.52 -41.96
N THR A 654 2.83 12.84 -40.89
CA THR A 654 2.73 11.37 -40.82
C THR A 654 1.27 10.92 -40.71
N LEU A 655 0.76 10.15 -41.68
CA LEU A 655 -0.60 9.60 -41.69
C LEU A 655 -0.59 8.12 -41.33
N MET A 656 -0.86 7.79 -40.07
CA MET A 656 -0.84 6.44 -39.51
C MET A 656 -2.22 5.78 -39.57
N GLY A 657 -2.52 5.03 -40.62
CA GLY A 657 -3.82 4.35 -40.73
C GLY A 657 -5.00 5.31 -41.00
N HIS A 658 -4.72 6.60 -41.18
CA HIS A 658 -5.70 7.67 -41.38
C HIS A 658 -6.60 7.45 -42.60
N ARG A 659 -7.89 7.79 -42.48
CA ARG A 659 -8.89 7.53 -43.53
C ARG A 659 -9.70 8.76 -43.86
N ASN A 660 -10.02 8.90 -45.15
CA ASN A 660 -10.92 9.93 -45.68
C ASN A 660 -10.51 11.39 -45.34
N GLY A 661 -9.24 11.65 -45.01
CA GLY A 661 -8.78 13.00 -44.70
C GLY A 661 -8.56 13.88 -45.93
N ASN A 662 -8.59 15.19 -45.71
CA ASN A 662 -8.29 16.20 -46.73
C ASN A 662 -7.05 16.99 -46.33
N ILE A 663 -5.99 16.95 -47.16
CA ILE A 663 -4.75 17.66 -46.94
C ILE A 663 -4.52 18.59 -48.13
N THR A 664 -4.78 19.87 -47.94
CA THR A 664 -4.77 20.85 -49.03
C THR A 664 -4.11 22.17 -48.67
N TYR A 665 -3.46 22.81 -49.65
CA TYR A 665 -2.90 24.14 -49.46
C TYR A 665 -1.90 24.24 -48.30
N ASN A 666 -1.13 23.19 -47.98
CA ASN A 666 -0.10 23.26 -46.94
C ASN A 666 1.29 23.50 -47.56
N ASN A 667 2.13 24.26 -46.85
CA ASN A 667 3.55 24.42 -47.12
C ASN A 667 4.31 23.38 -46.26
N ILE A 668 4.84 22.33 -46.89
CA ILE A 668 5.57 21.24 -46.22
C ILE A 668 7.00 21.21 -46.74
N THR A 669 7.89 21.91 -46.05
CA THR A 669 9.21 22.26 -46.61
C THR A 669 10.37 22.06 -45.66
N GLU A 670 11.54 21.72 -46.17
CA GLU A 670 12.79 21.74 -45.38
C GLU A 670 12.78 20.82 -44.14
N ASN A 671 11.96 19.76 -44.13
CA ASN A 671 11.99 18.77 -43.06
C ASN A 671 13.12 17.76 -43.33
N GLU A 672 13.89 17.42 -42.29
CA GLU A 672 15.00 16.46 -42.39
C GLU A 672 14.52 15.02 -42.62
N GLY A 673 13.25 14.72 -42.32
CA GLY A 673 12.59 13.47 -42.66
C GLY A 673 11.79 13.50 -43.96
N ILE A 674 10.69 12.76 -43.98
CA ILE A 674 9.78 12.69 -45.13
C ILE A 674 8.75 13.84 -45.03
N GLY A 675 8.54 14.60 -46.10
CA GLY A 675 7.54 15.66 -46.16
C GLY A 675 6.14 15.13 -45.80
N ILE A 676 5.63 14.18 -46.59
CA ILE A 676 4.42 13.43 -46.26
C ILE A 676 4.70 11.93 -46.23
N PHE A 677 4.56 11.31 -45.06
CA PHE A 677 4.68 9.88 -44.87
C PHE A 677 3.32 9.21 -44.61
N LEU A 678 2.88 8.35 -45.54
CA LEU A 678 1.68 7.54 -45.36
C LEU A 678 2.06 6.18 -44.79
N THR A 679 1.54 5.82 -43.62
CA THR A 679 1.82 4.52 -42.99
C THR A 679 0.56 3.86 -42.43
N TYR A 680 0.71 2.71 -41.80
CA TYR A 680 -0.35 1.98 -41.10
C TYR A 680 -0.22 2.19 -39.59
N ASN A 681 -1.30 1.95 -38.86
CA ASN A 681 -1.31 1.88 -37.40
C ASN A 681 -1.83 0.50 -36.95
N TYR A 682 -1.88 0.25 -35.65
CA TYR A 682 -2.54 -0.91 -35.06
C TYR A 682 -3.81 -0.46 -34.33
N ASP A 683 -4.86 -1.27 -34.41
CA ASP A 683 -6.01 -1.10 -33.52
C ASP A 683 -5.74 -1.73 -32.16
N PHE A 684 -6.67 -1.55 -31.22
CA PHE A 684 -6.60 -2.11 -29.87
C PHE A 684 -6.37 -3.64 -29.84
N TYR A 685 -6.75 -4.37 -30.89
CA TYR A 685 -6.56 -5.82 -31.01
C TYR A 685 -5.24 -6.19 -31.70
N GLY A 686 -4.34 -5.24 -31.91
CA GLY A 686 -3.08 -5.45 -32.63
C GLY A 686 -3.27 -5.72 -34.12
N ARG A 687 -4.44 -5.39 -34.70
CA ARG A 687 -4.70 -5.57 -36.13
C ARG A 687 -4.25 -4.34 -36.90
N ILE A 688 -3.65 -4.55 -38.06
CA ILE A 688 -3.16 -3.45 -38.91
C ILE A 688 -4.34 -2.63 -39.47
N ILE A 689 -4.35 -1.35 -39.14
CA ILE A 689 -5.18 -0.30 -39.73
C ILE A 689 -4.40 0.36 -40.86
N THR A 690 -4.77 0.08 -42.10
CA THR A 690 -4.23 0.77 -43.26
C THR A 690 -5.01 2.04 -43.56
N GLY A 691 -4.31 3.11 -43.96
CA GLY A 691 -4.95 4.33 -44.42
C GLY A 691 -5.61 4.15 -45.78
N LYS A 692 -6.73 4.85 -46.00
CA LYS A 692 -7.50 4.81 -47.26
C LYS A 692 -8.32 6.06 -47.53
N GLY A 693 -8.52 6.41 -48.80
CA GLY A 693 -9.45 7.46 -49.20
C GLY A 693 -9.00 8.89 -48.90
N ASN A 694 -7.74 9.09 -48.48
CA ASN A 694 -7.20 10.42 -48.24
C ASN A 694 -7.02 11.18 -49.57
N LYS A 695 -7.23 12.49 -49.53
CA LYS A 695 -7.01 13.41 -50.65
C LYS A 695 -5.87 14.36 -50.30
N ILE A 696 -4.84 14.38 -51.13
CA ILE A 696 -3.67 15.24 -50.94
C ILE A 696 -3.51 16.07 -52.21
N SER A 697 -3.85 17.35 -52.13
CA SER A 697 -3.87 18.21 -53.32
C SER A 697 -3.57 19.66 -53.04
N TYR A 698 -2.99 20.38 -54.00
CA TYR A 698 -2.69 21.81 -53.89
C TYR A 698 -1.68 22.16 -52.78
N ASN A 699 -0.79 21.24 -52.41
CA ASN A 699 0.25 21.49 -51.39
C ASN A 699 1.60 21.82 -52.04
N ASN A 700 2.44 22.61 -51.35
CA ASN A 700 3.85 22.79 -51.68
C ASN A 700 4.68 21.79 -50.86
N ILE A 701 5.27 20.78 -51.52
CA ILE A 701 6.03 19.71 -50.87
C ILE A 701 7.45 19.67 -51.45
N ILE A 702 8.35 20.47 -50.87
CA ILE A 702 9.67 20.73 -51.46
C ILE A 702 10.79 20.73 -50.40
N ASN A 703 12.03 20.46 -50.83
CA ASN A 703 13.22 20.52 -49.98
C ASN A 703 13.19 19.64 -48.72
N ASN A 704 12.38 18.58 -48.70
CA ASN A 704 12.46 17.56 -47.65
C ASN A 704 13.46 16.46 -48.07
N SER A 705 14.04 15.71 -47.11
CA SER A 705 14.94 14.59 -47.45
C SER A 705 14.28 13.57 -48.39
N ASN A 706 12.98 13.35 -48.21
CA ASN A 706 12.11 12.76 -49.22
C ASN A 706 10.76 13.49 -49.21
N ASN A 707 10.30 14.00 -50.34
CA ASN A 707 9.04 14.76 -50.37
C ASN A 707 7.82 13.90 -50.00
N ALA A 708 7.75 12.64 -50.46
CA ALA A 708 6.64 11.75 -50.11
C ALA A 708 7.02 10.27 -50.17
N TYR A 709 6.42 9.48 -49.28
CA TYR A 709 6.59 8.03 -49.24
C TYR A 709 5.35 7.35 -48.65
N PHE A 710 5.07 6.11 -49.05
CA PHE A 710 3.98 5.34 -48.46
C PHE A 710 4.35 3.90 -48.06
N LYS A 711 3.71 3.39 -47.02
CA LYS A 711 3.88 2.05 -46.46
C LYS A 711 2.52 1.46 -46.05
N LEU A 712 2.07 0.39 -46.71
CA LEU A 712 0.75 -0.24 -46.47
C LEU A 712 -0.42 0.77 -46.47
N ASN A 713 -0.39 1.71 -47.41
CA ASN A 713 -1.45 2.69 -47.61
C ASN A 713 -2.08 2.48 -49.00
N TYR A 714 -3.40 2.38 -49.06
CA TYR A 714 -4.13 2.05 -50.29
C TYR A 714 -5.11 3.16 -50.64
N PHE A 715 -5.25 3.51 -51.92
CA PHE A 715 -6.27 4.44 -52.41
C PHE A 715 -6.19 5.88 -51.88
N THR A 716 -4.98 6.38 -51.58
CA THR A 716 -4.76 7.84 -51.42
C THR A 716 -4.65 8.50 -52.78
N ARG A 717 -5.38 9.60 -52.99
CA ARG A 717 -5.42 10.37 -54.23
C ARG A 717 -4.51 11.58 -54.13
N TRP A 718 -3.58 11.71 -55.07
CA TRP A 718 -2.66 12.84 -55.18
C TRP A 718 -3.00 13.63 -56.44
N ASN A 719 -3.10 14.95 -56.33
CA ASN A 719 -3.45 15.80 -57.47
C ASN A 719 -2.98 17.24 -57.25
N ASN A 720 -2.35 17.88 -58.24
CA ASN A 720 -1.99 19.30 -58.18
C ASN A 720 -1.10 19.66 -56.98
N ASN A 721 -0.14 18.82 -56.57
CA ASN A 721 0.87 19.22 -55.59
C ASN A 721 2.12 19.76 -56.32
N TYR A 722 2.79 20.75 -55.73
CA TYR A 722 4.06 21.28 -56.23
C TYR A 722 5.23 20.55 -55.59
N TRP A 723 6.14 20.03 -56.41
CA TRP A 723 7.25 19.16 -55.98
C TRP A 723 8.64 19.78 -56.21
N GLY A 724 8.72 21.09 -56.45
CA GLY A 724 9.98 21.85 -56.56
C GLY A 724 10.60 21.84 -57.96
N LYS A 725 9.89 21.33 -58.96
CA LYS A 725 10.29 21.29 -60.37
C LYS A 725 9.07 21.37 -61.27
N ASP A 726 9.16 22.17 -62.33
CA ASP A 726 8.16 22.22 -63.38
C ASP A 726 8.11 20.86 -64.11
N SER A 727 6.97 20.17 -64.02
CA SER A 727 6.81 18.87 -64.67
C SER A 727 5.41 18.73 -65.27
N GLU A 728 5.36 18.55 -66.59
CA GLU A 728 4.14 18.11 -67.29
C GLU A 728 3.91 16.59 -67.18
N LYS A 729 4.86 15.86 -66.57
CA LYS A 729 4.79 14.42 -66.34
C LYS A 729 4.27 14.13 -64.93
N PRO A 730 3.56 13.00 -64.73
CA PRO A 730 3.17 12.55 -63.39
C PRO A 730 4.37 12.44 -62.44
N TYR A 731 4.19 12.89 -61.20
CA TYR A 731 5.23 12.74 -60.16
C TYR A 731 5.11 11.35 -59.51
N ILE A 732 6.23 10.64 -59.43
CA ILE A 732 6.28 9.29 -58.87
C ILE A 732 6.42 9.39 -57.35
N ILE A 733 5.51 8.73 -56.64
CA ILE A 733 5.55 8.61 -55.19
C ILE A 733 5.95 7.17 -54.87
N PRO A 734 7.17 6.93 -54.36
CA PRO A 734 7.63 5.58 -54.05
C PRO A 734 7.02 5.06 -52.73
N GLY A 735 6.95 3.74 -52.58
CA GLY A 735 6.49 3.13 -51.34
C GLY A 735 6.54 1.61 -51.33
N ASN A 736 5.86 1.03 -50.34
CA ASN A 736 5.71 -0.40 -50.17
C ASN A 736 4.26 -0.81 -49.91
N ILE A 737 3.84 -1.92 -50.52
CA ILE A 737 2.58 -2.61 -50.19
C ILE A 737 2.87 -4.04 -49.71
N SER A 738 1.89 -4.71 -49.11
CA SER A 738 1.97 -6.14 -48.79
C SER A 738 1.00 -6.91 -49.67
N LEU A 739 1.49 -8.00 -50.27
CA LEU A 739 0.68 -8.91 -51.09
C LEU A 739 -0.29 -9.74 -50.26
N ILE A 740 -0.05 -9.86 -48.94
CA ILE A 740 -0.93 -10.58 -48.01
C ILE A 740 -1.46 -9.56 -47.02
N ARG A 741 -2.77 -9.29 -47.11
CA ARG A 741 -3.46 -8.32 -46.27
C ARG A 741 -3.17 -8.64 -44.79
N TYR A 742 -2.63 -7.65 -44.07
CA TYR A 742 -2.31 -7.70 -42.64
C TYR A 742 -1.05 -8.48 -42.22
N ILE A 743 -0.11 -8.80 -43.13
CA ILE A 743 1.23 -9.31 -42.77
C ILE A 743 2.31 -8.29 -43.18
N PRO A 744 2.96 -7.60 -42.22
CA PRO A 744 3.93 -6.54 -42.52
C PRO A 744 5.29 -7.07 -42.99
N ASN A 745 5.59 -8.36 -42.84
CA ASN A 745 6.90 -8.95 -43.20
C ASN A 745 7.03 -9.36 -44.69
N THR A 746 6.00 -9.13 -45.50
CA THR A 746 5.98 -9.47 -46.95
C THR A 746 5.85 -8.23 -47.82
N MET A 747 6.59 -7.17 -47.49
CA MET A 747 6.55 -5.90 -48.21
C MET A 747 7.23 -6.01 -49.58
N ILE A 748 6.55 -5.53 -50.62
CA ILE A 748 7.12 -5.36 -51.95
C ILE A 748 7.18 -3.87 -52.31
N PRO A 749 8.20 -3.42 -53.05
CA PRO A 749 8.22 -2.06 -53.62
C PRO A 749 6.98 -1.81 -54.48
N TRP A 750 6.44 -0.59 -54.39
CA TRP A 750 5.30 -0.13 -55.17
C TRP A 750 5.43 1.36 -55.46
N ILE A 751 4.60 1.86 -56.36
CA ILE A 751 4.56 3.28 -56.74
C ILE A 751 3.11 3.78 -56.79
N ASN A 752 2.94 5.05 -56.44
CA ASN A 752 1.71 5.82 -56.65
C ASN A 752 2.08 7.10 -57.43
N PHE A 753 1.09 7.82 -57.93
CA PHE A 753 1.33 8.99 -58.78
C PHE A 753 0.49 10.18 -58.35
N ASP A 754 1.11 11.36 -58.37
CA ASP A 754 0.39 12.60 -58.62
C ASP A 754 0.30 12.80 -60.14
N TRP A 755 -0.90 12.64 -60.70
CA TRP A 755 -1.11 12.67 -62.15
C TRP A 755 -1.03 14.06 -62.75
N HIS A 756 -1.24 15.11 -61.94
CA HIS A 756 -1.22 16.49 -62.42
C HIS A 756 -0.38 17.35 -61.46
N PRO A 757 0.96 17.21 -61.42
CA PRO A 757 1.79 18.07 -60.59
C PRO A 757 1.60 19.56 -60.94
N ALA A 758 1.62 20.41 -59.93
CA ALA A 758 1.57 21.85 -60.12
C ALA A 758 2.86 22.36 -60.78
N LYS A 759 2.73 23.37 -61.64
CA LYS A 759 3.88 23.99 -62.34
C LYS A 759 4.60 25.02 -61.48
N GLU A 760 3.86 25.77 -60.69
CA GLU A 760 4.39 26.83 -59.83
C GLU A 760 4.01 26.52 -58.38
N PRO A 761 4.80 26.96 -57.40
CA PRO A 761 4.40 26.89 -56.00
C PRO A 761 3.13 27.71 -55.75
N TYR A 762 2.26 27.20 -54.89
CA TYR A 762 1.08 27.93 -54.44
C TYR A 762 1.48 29.06 -53.50
N ASP A 763 0.89 30.24 -53.68
CA ASP A 763 0.94 31.32 -52.69
C ASP A 763 -0.02 30.99 -51.55
N ILE A 764 0.47 30.20 -50.61
CA ILE A 764 -0.26 29.82 -49.40
C ILE A 764 0.06 30.90 -48.36
N PRO A 765 -0.95 31.66 -47.88
CA PRO A 765 -0.73 32.74 -46.91
C PRO A 765 -0.07 32.19 -45.64
N THR A 766 1.23 32.41 -45.52
CA THR A 766 1.96 32.17 -44.28
C THR A 766 1.57 33.27 -43.30
N GLN A 767 1.32 32.91 -42.04
CA GLN A 767 1.13 33.89 -40.98
C GLN A 767 2.33 34.84 -41.00
N LYS A 768 2.14 36.14 -41.25
CA LYS A 768 3.21 37.11 -41.00
C LYS A 768 3.61 36.95 -39.53
N PRO A 769 4.90 36.81 -39.20
CA PRO A 769 5.31 36.80 -37.80
C PRO A 769 4.77 38.07 -37.15
N LEU A 770 3.95 37.92 -36.11
CA LEU A 770 3.67 39.02 -35.21
C LEU A 770 5.01 39.41 -34.58
N GLU A 771 5.61 40.51 -35.06
CA GLU A 771 6.61 41.23 -34.30
C GLU A 771 5.91 41.67 -33.02
N ILE A 772 6.15 40.96 -31.92
CA ILE A 772 5.78 41.44 -30.59
C ILE A 772 6.76 42.57 -30.26
N SER A 773 6.48 43.77 -30.78
CA SER A 773 7.02 44.99 -30.19
C SER A 773 6.28 45.22 -28.88
N VAL A 774 7.00 45.16 -27.77
CA VAL A 774 6.53 45.59 -26.45
C VAL A 774 6.28 47.10 -26.48
N SER A 775 5.13 47.53 -26.98
CA SER A 775 4.42 48.76 -26.62
C SER A 775 3.24 48.98 -27.57
N GLN A 776 2.10 49.34 -26.99
CA GLN A 776 0.84 49.78 -27.61
C GLN A 776 -0.26 48.73 -27.69
N ALA A 777 -0.95 48.61 -26.55
CA ALA A 777 -2.35 48.22 -26.49
C ALA A 777 -3.19 49.15 -27.42
N PRO A 778 -4.20 48.63 -28.14
CA PRO A 778 -5.17 49.48 -28.80
C PRO A 778 -6.01 50.19 -27.74
N ILE A 779 -5.96 51.52 -27.78
CA ILE A 779 -6.93 52.40 -27.12
C ILE A 779 -8.25 52.18 -27.86
N PHE A 780 -9.26 51.63 -27.17
CA PHE A 780 -10.64 51.73 -27.63
C PHE A 780 -11.13 53.15 -27.32
N GLU A 781 -11.44 53.91 -28.36
CA GLU A 781 -12.12 55.19 -28.22
C GLU A 781 -13.55 55.00 -27.71
N ASP A 782 -13.79 55.72 -26.62
CA ASP A 782 -15.01 56.16 -25.96
C ASP A 782 -16.25 56.29 -26.86
N GLU A 783 -17.32 55.55 -26.56
CA GLU A 783 -18.68 56.06 -26.70
C GLU A 783 -19.41 55.95 -25.35
N THR A 784 -19.71 57.14 -24.84
CA THR A 784 -20.29 57.46 -23.54
C THR A 784 -21.63 56.77 -23.25
N PHE A 785 -21.74 56.11 -22.09
CA PHE A 785 -23.00 56.01 -21.35
C PHE A 785 -22.77 56.38 -19.88
N ASN A 786 -23.25 57.58 -19.52
CA ASN A 786 -23.36 58.06 -18.14
C ASN A 786 -24.33 57.17 -17.35
N ILE A 787 -23.83 56.50 -16.30
CA ILE A 787 -24.67 56.08 -15.17
C ILE A 787 -24.00 56.49 -13.86
N THR A 788 -24.78 57.27 -13.13
CA THR A 788 -24.58 57.88 -11.81
C THR A 788 -24.08 56.89 -10.76
N ILE A 789 -22.96 57.19 -10.12
CA ILE A 789 -22.49 56.51 -8.91
C ILE A 789 -23.33 57.00 -7.73
N THR A 790 -24.20 56.13 -7.20
CA THR A 790 -24.71 56.24 -5.82
C THR A 790 -23.93 55.29 -4.94
N SER A 791 -23.11 55.85 -4.06
CA SER A 791 -22.45 55.18 -2.95
C SER A 791 -23.46 54.52 -2.01
N TYR A 792 -23.33 53.22 -1.76
CA TYR A 792 -23.83 52.59 -0.55
C TYR A 792 -22.72 51.79 0.12
N SER A 793 -22.24 52.34 1.22
CA SER A 793 -21.59 51.63 2.31
C SER A 793 -22.62 50.75 3.01
N ILE A 794 -22.37 49.44 3.13
CA ILE A 794 -23.06 48.61 4.12
C ILE A 794 -22.01 47.85 4.92
N SER A 795 -22.18 47.98 6.23
CA SER A 795 -21.34 47.58 7.34
C SER A 795 -21.37 46.08 7.60
N VAL A 796 -20.22 45.55 7.98
CA VAL A 796 -20.04 44.29 8.70
C VAL A 796 -20.66 44.42 10.10
N SER A 797 -21.65 43.58 10.42
CA SER A 797 -21.95 43.15 11.79
C SER A 797 -22.92 41.97 11.82
N ASP A 798 -22.55 40.97 12.62
CA ASP A 798 -23.34 39.87 13.19
C ASP A 798 -23.64 38.70 12.22
N VAL A 799 -23.25 37.46 12.53
CA VAL A 799 -23.82 36.64 13.62
C VAL A 799 -22.78 35.67 14.21
N ILE A 800 -22.60 35.78 15.53
CA ILE A 800 -22.24 34.68 16.43
C ILE A 800 -23.56 34.14 17.00
N VAL A 801 -23.87 32.87 16.79
CA VAL A 801 -24.43 31.92 17.78
C VAL A 801 -23.93 30.53 17.42
#